data_AF-A0A2T6ZGW6-F1
#
_entry.id   AF-A0A2T6ZGW6-F1
#
_cell.length_a   1.000
_cell.length_b   1.000
_cell.length_c   1.000
_cell.angle_alpha   90.00
_cell.angle_beta   90.00
_cell.angle_gamma   90.00
#
_symmetry.space_group_name_H-M   'P 1'
#
loop_
_entity.id
_entity.type
_entity.pdbx_description
1 polymer ?
#
loop_
_entity_poly.entity_id
_entity_poly.type
_entity_poly.pdbx_seq_one_letter_code
_entity_poly.pdbx_strand_id
1 'polypeptide(L)'
;MSNSSSTIRSSNVTEAIGKSSGKGQSEEGMSLESFLASLAVAAAVFGAEVLIFVLLRTKLQRVYVPRTYLVPEKRRTKAPGSGWLSWFSPIFATANSDFIDKSGLDAYFFLRYLLMLLKCFCILAAVILPILLPLNSLGGRGAPKVQGMDQLAWTNIAPDDTHRYWAHLLLAIGVVVVFCYMFYYELRAYIRLRQAYLTSPRHRLRASATTVLVSSIPRKWLTAEALVGLYDVFPGGIRNVWINRDYEKLQEKVEERDKLAKNLEAAETELIRMAKKRQMKELRKKAGSSTERAQITDAAAAGEDIANGPGLSSGNPHQIPQDLHDRSHGKKPESRFAKVNPIRVVDDGFHRLGHGVMGGVSAVAGGVRRLRGGVEDYMPSAAYGYQAGDDEPPVPSKQPPQRAQEPETLQDGTQRKRGSTLAGHEAVSESSYGSPQRTRTRPTIDTSNTGAANPHPAGSQQAVVDAPPKWMFWKKRSKADDDHGKGDDDEIPFNHQSPVSPHTTHSMDLPAKGPSKEYPKAFNEKYADDKDGDPLWKQYLSSKDRPTMTLPPFGVKWLPSLPLIGKKVDTIYYCRKEVARLNVEIEQDQSAPEKYPLMNSAFVQFNQQVAAHMACQSLSHHVPQHMCPRHIEVSPDDVIWSNMKISWWQRYMRVAGITVATGALVIGWAFPVAVVGLVSQIDYLTETIPWLRWIERLPNSVLGLIQGVLPPLGLAILMALLPIILRTFAKLQGNHTGMAIERAVQGMYFAFLFIQIFLVVSISSGITTVFQQLADNIASAPAILAQNLPKASNFFFSYLLLQAFTVSGGAILQIGTLFVQFILSPIIDSTARQKFTRATELAQTKWGTFFPVYTNLACIGIIYSIISPLILVFNICTFSLFWMVYRYNLLYVHNFRFDTGGLLFPRAVNQLFTGIYVMEICLIGLFFLVRDAKGGVACFPQAIIMIIVTIFTVLYQYTLNSAFGPLLTYLPITLEDDAVLRDEAFAKDTEKRRLLASGNIVPEGNGVLAEEEKGPGLYHGSVDPEAQSQLPPPKKQPHTRPELMLFEDIADEIEDLSPEQRDILVGRAFQHEALRAKRPVIWIPRDDLGISDDEIRRTQRFSDNVWISNEYTGLDRKGRVVYRRPPPDFDQRDLVEL
;
A
#
# COMPACT_ATOMS: atom_id res chain seq x y z
N MET A 1 51.35 32.53 4.88
CA MET A 1 51.58 31.61 3.74
C MET A 1 50.47 30.57 3.73
N SER A 2 50.10 30.10 2.53
CA SER A 2 48.92 29.27 2.26
C SER A 2 49.08 27.80 2.71
N ASN A 3 47.98 27.18 3.13
CA ASN A 3 47.51 25.98 2.44
C ASN A 3 46.02 25.72 2.67
N SER A 4 45.26 25.87 1.58
CA SER A 4 43.88 25.45 1.44
C SER A 4 43.80 23.92 1.33
N SER A 5 42.91 23.29 2.09
CA SER A 5 42.53 21.88 1.90
C SER A 5 41.01 21.75 1.99
N SER A 6 40.37 21.67 0.82
CA SER A 6 38.93 21.44 0.69
C SER A 6 38.57 20.01 1.11
N THR A 7 37.60 19.86 2.02
CA THR A 7 37.03 18.56 2.37
C THR A 7 35.54 18.56 2.06
N ILE A 8 35.16 17.93 0.95
CA ILE A 8 33.77 17.78 0.53
C ILE A 8 33.08 16.81 1.52
N ARG A 9 32.16 17.32 2.34
CA ARG A 9 31.36 16.52 3.29
C ARG A 9 29.98 16.20 2.72
N SER A 10 29.76 14.96 2.33
CA SER A 10 28.42 14.38 2.12
C SER A 10 27.81 13.98 3.48
N SER A 11 27.30 14.95 4.24
CA SER A 11 26.67 14.70 5.54
C SER A 11 25.21 14.25 5.41
N ASN A 12 24.84 13.06 5.91
CA ASN A 12 23.43 12.69 5.98
C ASN A 12 22.66 13.58 6.97
N VAL A 13 21.46 13.98 6.55
CA VAL A 13 20.55 14.93 7.20
C VAL A 13 20.42 14.70 8.71
N THR A 14 20.24 13.46 9.16
CA THR A 14 19.98 13.13 10.57
C THR A 14 21.20 13.25 11.50
N GLU A 15 22.43 13.12 10.99
CA GLU A 15 23.63 13.33 11.82
C GLU A 15 24.02 14.81 11.86
N ALA A 16 23.81 15.54 10.75
CA ALA A 16 23.86 17.00 10.76
C ALA A 16 22.89 17.56 11.80
N ILE A 17 21.66 17.03 11.89
CA ILE A 17 20.68 17.37 12.93
C ILE A 17 21.18 17.01 14.33
N GLY A 18 21.73 15.80 14.56
CA GLY A 18 22.23 15.42 15.88
C GLY A 18 23.37 16.30 16.39
N LYS A 19 24.35 16.61 15.52
CA LYS A 19 25.50 17.47 15.86
C LYS A 19 25.18 18.96 15.85
N SER A 20 24.14 19.40 15.13
CA SER A 20 23.66 20.79 15.19
C SER A 20 22.67 21.04 16.32
N SER A 21 21.89 20.05 16.78
CA SER A 21 20.97 20.21 17.93
C SER A 21 21.72 20.57 19.21
N GLY A 22 22.87 19.92 19.46
CA GLY A 22 23.72 20.24 20.61
C GLY A 22 24.45 21.58 20.51
N LYS A 23 24.71 22.09 19.30
CA LYS A 23 25.34 23.41 19.08
C LYS A 23 24.36 24.55 18.91
N GLY A 24 23.12 24.28 18.47
CA GLY A 24 22.10 25.30 18.18
C GLY A 24 21.49 25.97 19.41
N GLN A 25 21.83 25.49 20.61
CA GLN A 25 21.52 26.16 21.88
C GLN A 25 22.74 26.86 22.51
N SER A 26 23.96 26.56 22.07
CA SER A 26 25.20 27.06 22.68
C SER A 26 25.80 28.22 21.89
N GLU A 27 25.24 29.40 22.16
CA GLU A 27 25.74 30.74 21.79
C GLU A 27 25.72 31.12 20.29
N GLU A 28 25.39 32.40 20.07
CA GLU A 28 25.24 33.12 18.79
C GLU A 28 24.14 32.62 17.82
N GLY A 29 23.11 33.46 17.62
CA GLY A 29 22.09 33.26 16.60
C GLY A 29 22.70 33.31 15.19
N MET A 30 22.23 32.45 14.29
CA MET A 30 22.83 32.28 12.96
C MET A 30 22.87 33.61 12.19
N SER A 31 24.07 34.02 11.75
CA SER A 31 24.20 35.23 10.93
C SER A 31 23.47 35.04 9.59
N LEU A 32 22.81 36.10 9.11
CA LEU A 32 22.06 36.06 7.85
C LEU A 32 22.94 35.61 6.68
N GLU A 33 24.22 35.99 6.67
CA GLU A 33 25.22 35.56 5.70
C GLU A 33 25.46 34.05 5.73
N SER A 34 25.61 33.46 6.92
CA SER A 34 25.78 32.01 7.08
C SER A 34 24.55 31.25 6.62
N PHE A 35 23.36 31.77 6.92
CA PHE A 35 22.10 31.22 6.44
C PHE A 35 22.00 31.28 4.91
N LEU A 36 22.25 32.44 4.30
CA LEU A 36 22.20 32.64 2.85
C LEU A 36 23.26 31.80 2.10
N ALA A 37 24.44 31.59 2.69
CA ALA A 37 25.44 30.67 2.15
C ALA A 37 24.93 29.22 2.15
N SER A 38 24.30 28.77 3.25
CA SER A 38 23.69 27.43 3.32
C SER A 38 22.55 27.25 2.32
N LEU A 39 21.74 28.29 2.11
CA LEU A 39 20.67 28.37 1.11
C LEU A 39 21.22 28.24 -0.31
N ALA A 40 22.26 29.00 -0.66
CA ALA A 40 22.88 28.95 -1.98
C ALA A 40 23.45 27.56 -2.29
N VAL A 41 24.09 26.91 -1.32
CA VAL A 41 24.60 25.54 -1.46
C VAL A 41 23.46 24.53 -1.65
N ALA A 42 22.40 24.60 -0.84
CA ALA A 42 21.25 23.70 -0.96
C ALA A 42 20.51 23.86 -2.30
N ALA A 43 20.31 25.10 -2.76
CA ALA A 43 19.72 25.40 -4.04
C ALA A 43 20.59 24.95 -5.23
N ALA A 44 21.93 25.08 -5.13
CA ALA A 44 22.86 24.59 -6.14
C ALA A 44 22.86 23.06 -6.26
N VAL A 45 22.82 22.34 -5.13
CA VAL A 45 22.69 20.87 -5.11
C VAL A 45 21.37 20.44 -5.73
N PHE A 46 20.25 21.06 -5.33
CA PHE A 46 18.94 20.79 -5.93
C PHE A 46 18.91 21.07 -7.44
N GLY A 47 19.49 22.17 -7.88
CA GLY A 47 19.63 22.50 -9.31
C GLY A 47 20.42 21.43 -10.09
N ALA A 48 21.50 20.90 -9.50
CA ALA A 48 22.25 19.78 -10.06
C ALA A 48 21.44 18.47 -10.11
N GLU A 49 20.69 18.14 -9.05
CA GLU A 49 19.82 16.96 -9.03
C GLU A 49 18.70 17.04 -10.08
N VAL A 50 18.07 18.21 -10.23
CA VAL A 50 17.06 18.47 -11.28
C VAL A 50 17.67 18.41 -12.68
N LEU A 51 18.89 18.93 -12.88
CA LEU A 51 19.59 18.83 -14.16
C LEU A 51 19.90 17.36 -14.52
N ILE A 52 20.39 16.57 -13.57
CA ILE A 52 20.64 15.13 -13.76
C ILE A 52 19.32 14.41 -14.08
N PHE A 53 18.23 14.71 -13.36
CA PHE A 53 16.90 14.18 -13.67
C PHE A 53 16.48 14.51 -15.11
N VAL A 54 16.58 15.77 -15.55
CA VAL A 54 16.20 16.19 -16.92
C VAL A 54 17.03 15.46 -17.99
N LEU A 55 18.33 15.22 -17.74
CA LEU A 55 19.22 14.48 -18.65
C LEU A 55 18.97 12.95 -18.65
N LEU A 56 18.49 12.38 -17.55
CA LEU A 56 18.24 10.94 -17.42
C LEU A 56 16.79 10.53 -17.73
N ARG A 57 15.79 11.39 -17.56
CA ARG A 57 14.37 11.02 -17.66
C ARG A 57 13.97 10.45 -19.03
N THR A 58 14.61 10.92 -20.11
CA THR A 58 14.37 10.45 -21.48
C THR A 58 15.09 9.14 -21.79
N LYS A 59 16.22 8.87 -21.12
CA LYS A 59 17.05 7.67 -21.31
C LYS A 59 16.59 6.50 -20.42
N LEU A 60 16.11 6.78 -19.22
CA LEU A 60 15.77 5.80 -18.19
C LEU A 60 14.27 5.75 -17.94
N GLN A 61 13.49 5.50 -19.00
CA GLN A 61 12.03 5.50 -18.96
C GLN A 61 11.46 4.55 -17.88
N ARG A 62 12.13 3.41 -17.63
CA ARG A 62 11.76 2.44 -16.58
C ARG A 62 11.79 2.97 -15.14
N VAL A 63 12.56 4.04 -14.90
CA VAL A 63 12.69 4.69 -13.59
C VAL A 63 11.69 5.84 -13.46
N TYR A 64 11.64 6.71 -14.47
CA TYR A 64 10.97 8.01 -14.37
C TYR A 64 9.56 8.05 -14.97
N VAL A 65 9.25 7.18 -15.92
CA VAL A 65 7.91 7.07 -16.54
C VAL A 65 7.41 5.61 -16.69
N PRO A 66 7.67 4.67 -15.75
CA PRO A 66 7.24 3.27 -15.90
C PRO A 66 5.73 3.09 -16.09
N ARG A 67 4.92 4.02 -15.56
CA ARG A 67 3.46 3.96 -15.62
C ARG A 67 2.85 4.27 -16.99
N THR A 68 3.65 4.70 -17.95
CA THR A 68 3.17 4.93 -19.32
C THR A 68 3.03 3.63 -20.12
N TYR A 69 3.61 2.50 -19.67
CA TYR A 69 3.61 1.23 -20.42
C TYR A 69 3.44 -0.05 -19.58
N LEU A 70 3.90 -0.10 -18.33
CA LEU A 70 3.86 -1.31 -17.49
C LEU A 70 2.54 -1.56 -16.78
N VAL A 71 1.68 -0.53 -16.72
CA VAL A 71 0.34 -0.61 -16.14
C VAL A 71 -0.64 -1.07 -17.24
N PRO A 72 -1.74 -1.78 -16.92
CA PRO A 72 -2.81 -2.09 -17.87
C PRO A 72 -3.29 -0.84 -18.64
N GLU A 73 -3.70 -1.04 -19.89
CA GLU A 73 -3.83 0.04 -20.87
C GLU A 73 -4.78 1.17 -20.42
N LYS A 74 -5.93 0.80 -19.82
CA LYS A 74 -6.91 1.72 -19.23
C LYS A 74 -6.32 2.65 -18.15
N ARG A 75 -5.31 2.20 -17.40
CA ARG A 75 -4.66 2.94 -16.29
C ARG A 75 -3.33 3.61 -16.68
N ARG A 76 -2.91 3.56 -17.96
CA ARG A 76 -1.67 4.20 -18.44
C ARG A 76 -1.77 5.73 -18.46
N THR A 77 -0.69 6.40 -18.06
CA THR A 77 -0.53 7.86 -18.25
C THR A 77 0.08 8.19 -19.61
N LYS A 78 -0.37 9.26 -20.27
CA LYS A 78 0.31 9.81 -21.46
C LYS A 78 1.73 10.25 -21.09
N ALA A 79 2.73 9.78 -21.83
CA ALA A 79 4.13 10.09 -21.55
C ALA A 79 4.41 11.61 -21.71
N PRO A 80 5.26 12.20 -20.84
CA PRO A 80 5.70 13.57 -21.02
C PRO A 80 6.62 13.66 -22.25
N GLY A 81 6.65 14.82 -22.91
CA GLY A 81 7.50 15.03 -24.08
C GLY A 81 9.01 14.85 -23.83
N SER A 82 9.79 14.91 -24.91
CA SER A 82 11.25 14.79 -24.88
C SER A 82 11.97 16.10 -24.49
N GLY A 83 11.41 17.27 -24.80
CA GLY A 83 12.02 18.58 -24.54
C GLY A 83 12.26 18.87 -23.06
N TRP A 84 13.31 19.61 -22.71
CA TRP A 84 13.84 19.67 -21.33
C TRP A 84 12.83 20.08 -20.24
N LEU A 85 11.90 20.98 -20.56
CA LEU A 85 10.84 21.46 -19.63
C LEU A 85 9.47 20.80 -19.85
N SER A 86 9.31 19.91 -20.83
CA SER A 86 8.01 19.31 -21.19
C SER A 86 7.41 18.40 -20.12
N TRP A 87 8.16 18.06 -19.07
CA TRP A 87 7.65 17.34 -17.88
C TRP A 87 6.82 18.23 -16.94
N PHE A 88 6.98 19.57 -17.00
CA PHE A 88 6.17 20.49 -16.20
C PHE A 88 4.73 20.59 -16.71
N SER A 89 4.51 20.57 -18.03
CA SER A 89 3.17 20.76 -18.61
C SER A 89 2.14 19.72 -18.11
N PRO A 90 2.41 18.39 -18.13
CA PRO A 90 1.48 17.40 -17.60
C PRO A 90 1.13 17.58 -16.11
N ILE A 91 2.01 18.16 -15.30
CA ILE A 91 1.72 18.45 -13.88
C ILE A 91 0.52 19.37 -13.78
N PHE A 92 0.47 20.46 -14.56
CA PHE A 92 -0.62 21.44 -14.49
C PHE A 92 -1.79 21.10 -15.42
N ALA A 93 -1.55 20.43 -16.55
CA ALA A 93 -2.57 20.10 -17.55
C ALA A 93 -3.44 18.88 -17.21
N THR A 94 -2.98 17.94 -16.38
CA THR A 94 -3.77 16.73 -16.06
C THR A 94 -4.96 17.06 -15.17
N ALA A 95 -6.17 16.73 -15.64
CA ALA A 95 -7.42 16.91 -14.89
C ALA A 95 -7.46 16.08 -13.60
N ASN A 96 -8.33 16.47 -12.66
CA ASN A 96 -8.45 15.77 -11.38
C ASN A 96 -9.14 14.40 -11.50
N SER A 97 -10.07 14.22 -12.45
CA SER A 97 -10.68 12.92 -12.78
C SER A 97 -9.62 11.95 -13.29
N ASP A 98 -8.97 12.30 -14.41
CA ASP A 98 -7.80 11.62 -14.98
C ASP A 98 -6.74 11.20 -13.94
N PHE A 99 -6.50 12.04 -12.93
CA PHE A 99 -5.58 11.73 -11.85
C PHE A 99 -6.14 10.67 -10.89
N ILE A 100 -7.40 10.79 -10.46
CA ILE A 100 -8.05 9.82 -9.55
C ILE A 100 -8.16 8.44 -10.20
N ASP A 101 -8.54 8.36 -11.48
CA ASP A 101 -8.66 7.08 -12.19
C ASP A 101 -7.34 6.33 -12.32
N LYS A 102 -6.27 7.08 -12.58
CA LYS A 102 -4.94 6.49 -12.78
C LYS A 102 -4.28 6.22 -11.44
N SER A 103 -4.37 7.12 -10.47
CA SER A 103 -3.55 7.09 -9.25
C SER A 103 -4.30 6.86 -7.95
N GLY A 104 -5.62 6.69 -7.97
CA GLY A 104 -6.43 6.39 -6.80
C GLY A 104 -6.80 7.62 -5.95
N LEU A 105 -7.68 7.37 -4.98
CA LEU A 105 -8.27 8.36 -4.10
C LEU A 105 -7.28 8.83 -3.03
N ASP A 106 -6.49 7.92 -2.45
CA ASP A 106 -5.45 8.26 -1.46
C ASP A 106 -4.38 9.20 -2.06
N ALA A 107 -3.95 8.96 -3.31
CA ALA A 107 -2.98 9.82 -3.98
C ALA A 107 -3.55 11.21 -4.27
N TYR A 108 -4.80 11.28 -4.70
CA TYR A 108 -5.49 12.54 -4.92
C TYR A 108 -5.60 13.33 -3.61
N PHE A 109 -6.05 12.69 -2.53
CA PHE A 109 -6.18 13.37 -1.25
C PHE A 109 -4.84 13.73 -0.60
N PHE A 110 -3.76 12.99 -0.88
CA PHE A 110 -2.41 13.41 -0.50
C PHE A 110 -1.98 14.71 -1.21
N LEU A 111 -2.18 14.83 -2.53
CA LEU A 111 -1.87 16.08 -3.23
C LEU A 111 -2.77 17.23 -2.79
N ARG A 112 -4.06 16.94 -2.54
CA ARG A 112 -5.01 17.91 -2.00
C ARG A 112 -4.62 18.37 -0.59
N TYR A 113 -4.05 17.49 0.23
CA TYR A 113 -3.51 17.82 1.55
C TYR A 113 -2.30 18.75 1.48
N LEU A 114 -1.32 18.46 0.61
CA LEU A 114 -0.20 19.38 0.39
C LEU A 114 -0.67 20.76 -0.11
N LEU A 115 -1.66 20.78 -1.00
CA LEU A 115 -2.24 22.02 -1.50
C LEU A 115 -3.04 22.79 -0.43
N MET A 116 -3.77 22.09 0.45
CA MET A 116 -4.45 22.68 1.61
C MET A 116 -3.44 23.38 2.53
N LEU A 117 -2.34 22.71 2.85
CA LEU A 117 -1.26 23.27 3.67
C LEU A 117 -0.65 24.52 3.01
N LEU A 118 -0.33 24.43 1.71
CA LEU A 118 0.18 25.57 0.94
C LEU A 118 -0.78 26.76 0.96
N LYS A 119 -2.08 26.55 0.70
CA LYS A 119 -3.12 27.60 0.79
C LYS A 119 -3.14 28.26 2.17
N CYS A 120 -3.09 27.48 3.26
CA CYS A 120 -3.06 28.02 4.62
C CYS A 120 -1.84 28.91 4.84
N PHE A 121 -0.64 28.41 4.53
CA PHE A 121 0.59 29.18 4.74
C PHE A 121 0.67 30.42 3.84
N CYS A 122 0.16 30.39 2.61
CA CYS A 122 0.05 31.58 1.75
C CYS A 122 -0.89 32.65 2.33
N ILE A 123 -2.08 32.26 2.80
CA ILE A 123 -3.03 33.19 3.46
C ILE A 123 -2.41 33.81 4.71
N LEU A 124 -1.77 32.97 5.54
CA LEU A 124 -1.12 33.44 6.77
C LEU A 124 0.10 34.32 6.49
N ALA A 125 0.94 33.99 5.51
CA ALA A 125 2.08 34.81 5.15
C ALA A 125 1.67 36.21 4.68
N ALA A 126 0.61 36.30 3.87
CA ALA A 126 0.09 37.57 3.35
C ALA A 126 -0.40 38.53 4.46
N VAL A 127 -0.86 38.00 5.60
CA VAL A 127 -1.35 38.80 6.74
C VAL A 127 -0.28 39.00 7.81
N ILE A 128 0.43 37.94 8.20
CA ILE A 128 1.33 37.95 9.36
C ILE A 128 2.67 38.63 9.04
N LEU A 129 3.25 38.38 7.86
CA LEU A 129 4.58 38.94 7.54
C LEU A 129 4.60 40.48 7.47
N PRO A 130 3.63 41.16 6.81
CA PRO A 130 3.62 42.63 6.77
C PRO A 130 3.37 43.29 8.13
N ILE A 131 2.74 42.59 9.08
CA ILE A 131 2.40 43.13 10.40
C ILE A 131 3.50 42.83 11.43
N LEU A 132 3.90 41.56 11.59
CA LEU A 132 4.82 41.16 12.66
C LEU A 132 6.30 41.45 12.35
N LEU A 133 6.76 41.39 11.09
CA LEU A 133 8.17 41.65 10.81
C LEU A 133 8.57 43.10 11.14
N PRO A 134 7.83 44.15 10.74
CA PRO A 134 8.16 45.52 11.15
C PRO A 134 7.98 45.73 12.65
N LEU A 135 6.89 45.21 13.23
CA LEU A 135 6.54 45.39 14.64
C LEU A 135 7.56 44.76 15.60
N ASN A 136 8.17 43.62 15.24
CA ASN A 136 9.23 42.97 16.00
C ASN A 136 10.60 43.64 15.81
N SER A 137 10.85 44.25 14.64
CA SER A 137 12.14 44.86 14.31
C SER A 137 12.33 46.25 14.91
N LEU A 138 11.26 47.06 15.01
CA LEU A 138 11.34 48.46 15.43
C LEU A 138 11.62 48.60 16.94
N GLY A 139 12.74 49.20 17.34
CA GLY A 139 13.00 49.54 18.75
C GLY A 139 13.12 48.34 19.69
N GLY A 140 13.60 47.19 19.19
CA GLY A 140 13.76 45.97 19.97
C GLY A 140 14.96 45.94 20.93
N ARG A 141 15.11 44.83 21.67
CA ARG A 141 16.16 44.58 22.67
C ARG A 141 17.57 44.61 22.11
N GLY A 142 17.75 44.31 20.81
CA GLY A 142 18.99 44.51 20.08
C GLY A 142 20.20 43.69 20.55
N ALA A 143 21.35 43.98 19.96
CA ALA A 143 22.63 43.40 20.38
C ALA A 143 23.07 43.98 21.74
N PRO A 144 23.73 43.20 22.62
CA PRO A 144 24.21 41.83 22.39
C PRO A 144 23.16 40.73 22.62
N LYS A 145 21.97 41.05 23.13
CA LYS A 145 20.96 40.07 23.60
C LYS A 145 20.20 39.35 22.48
N VAL A 146 20.06 39.97 21.30
CA VAL A 146 19.36 39.42 20.13
C VAL A 146 20.17 39.74 18.88
N GLN A 147 20.53 38.73 18.10
CA GLN A 147 21.40 38.84 16.92
C GLN A 147 20.83 38.07 15.72
N GLY A 148 21.25 38.43 14.52
CA GLY A 148 20.85 37.74 13.29
C GLY A 148 19.33 37.76 13.06
N MET A 149 18.78 36.61 12.65
CA MET A 149 17.38 36.46 12.28
C MET A 149 16.40 36.60 13.45
N ASP A 150 16.88 36.47 14.70
CA ASP A 150 16.04 36.57 15.92
C ASP A 150 15.51 37.99 16.16
N GLN A 151 16.07 39.01 15.49
CA GLN A 151 15.57 40.40 15.52
C GLN A 151 14.17 40.53 14.91
N LEU A 152 13.73 39.57 14.09
CA LEU A 152 12.41 39.52 13.48
C LEU A 152 11.41 38.67 14.28
N ALA A 153 11.85 38.07 15.38
CA ALA A 153 11.06 37.15 16.21
C ALA A 153 10.48 37.81 17.47
N TRP A 154 9.55 37.11 18.12
CA TRP A 154 8.89 37.46 19.38
C TRP A 154 9.84 37.98 20.48
N THR A 155 11.06 37.43 20.52
CA THR A 155 12.09 37.69 21.53
C THR A 155 12.65 39.11 21.50
N ASN A 156 12.53 39.81 20.37
CA ASN A 156 13.12 41.14 20.20
C ASN A 156 12.31 42.29 20.82
N ILE A 157 11.02 42.12 21.18
CA ILE A 157 10.23 43.23 21.73
C ILE A 157 10.80 43.72 23.08
N ALA A 158 10.94 45.04 23.22
CA ALA A 158 11.48 45.68 24.42
C ALA A 158 10.50 45.58 25.62
N PRO A 159 11.00 45.53 26.88
CA PRO A 159 10.13 45.49 28.07
C PRO A 159 9.19 46.70 28.20
N ASP A 160 9.61 47.87 27.72
CA ASP A 160 8.80 49.10 27.75
C ASP A 160 7.64 49.09 26.73
N ASP A 161 7.71 48.22 25.73
CA ASP A 161 6.81 48.16 24.57
C ASP A 161 5.89 46.92 24.60
N THR A 162 5.60 46.40 25.80
CA THR A 162 4.79 45.17 25.99
C THR A 162 3.38 45.24 25.40
N HIS A 163 2.83 46.43 25.15
CA HIS A 163 1.55 46.60 24.46
C HIS A 163 1.52 45.97 23.06
N ARG A 164 2.68 45.86 22.38
CA ARG A 164 2.78 45.31 21.03
C ARG A 164 2.39 43.83 20.93
N TYR A 165 2.46 43.09 22.04
CA TYR A 165 2.06 41.67 22.10
C TYR A 165 0.54 41.44 21.87
N TRP A 166 -0.29 42.49 21.89
CA TRP A 166 -1.68 42.40 21.42
C TRP A 166 -1.78 42.04 19.93
N ALA A 167 -0.84 42.48 19.09
CA ALA A 167 -0.84 42.13 17.67
C ALA A 167 -0.59 40.63 17.47
N HIS A 168 0.35 40.04 18.23
CA HIS A 168 0.60 38.60 18.21
C HIS A 168 -0.60 37.79 18.71
N LEU A 169 -1.31 38.25 19.74
CA LEU A 169 -2.54 37.61 20.22
C LEU A 169 -3.61 37.55 19.12
N LEU A 170 -3.91 38.70 18.50
CA LEU A 170 -4.94 38.78 17.46
C LEU A 170 -4.57 37.94 16.23
N LEU A 171 -3.29 37.93 15.83
CA LEU A 171 -2.82 37.10 14.72
C LEU A 171 -2.78 35.61 15.07
N ALA A 172 -2.49 35.23 16.33
CA ALA A 172 -2.58 33.84 16.77
C ALA A 172 -4.03 33.30 16.69
N ILE A 173 -5.01 34.11 17.12
CA ILE A 173 -6.44 33.80 16.92
C ILE A 173 -6.74 33.69 15.42
N GLY A 174 -6.19 34.58 14.59
CA GLY A 174 -6.28 34.50 13.13
C GLY A 174 -5.74 33.17 12.55
N VAL A 175 -4.60 32.68 13.03
CA VAL A 175 -4.04 31.37 12.64
C VAL A 175 -5.01 30.24 12.97
N VAL A 176 -5.53 30.20 14.20
CA VAL A 176 -6.50 29.18 14.64
C VAL A 176 -7.75 29.21 13.75
N VAL A 177 -8.33 30.38 13.52
CA VAL A 177 -9.54 30.55 12.70
C VAL A 177 -9.32 30.11 11.25
N VAL A 178 -8.20 30.50 10.61
CA VAL A 178 -7.87 30.13 9.22
C VAL A 178 -7.72 28.62 9.07
N PHE A 179 -6.98 27.96 9.98
CA PHE A 179 -6.84 26.50 9.94
C PHE A 179 -8.16 25.78 10.23
N CYS A 180 -8.92 26.21 11.24
CA CYS A 180 -10.21 25.62 11.56
C CYS A 180 -11.20 25.72 10.38
N TYR A 181 -11.30 26.90 9.75
CA TYR A 181 -12.11 27.12 8.55
C TYR A 181 -11.67 26.21 7.39
N MET A 182 -10.36 26.12 7.11
CA MET A 182 -9.84 25.27 6.04
C MET A 182 -10.13 23.77 6.31
N PHE A 183 -9.98 23.31 7.56
CA PHE A 183 -10.28 21.93 7.93
C PHE A 183 -11.74 21.59 7.67
N TYR A 184 -12.68 22.45 8.06
CA TYR A 184 -14.11 22.25 7.75
C TYR A 184 -14.37 22.24 6.24
N TYR A 185 -13.80 23.20 5.50
CA TYR A 185 -13.99 23.30 4.06
C TYR A 185 -13.47 22.07 3.30
N GLU A 186 -12.22 21.65 3.57
CA GLU A 186 -11.61 20.51 2.88
C GLU A 186 -12.16 19.16 3.38
N LEU A 187 -12.56 19.01 4.65
CA LEU A 187 -13.30 17.82 5.11
C LEU A 187 -14.69 17.72 4.46
N ARG A 188 -15.38 18.85 4.25
CA ARG A 188 -16.70 18.87 3.57
C ARG A 188 -16.56 18.46 2.11
N ALA A 189 -15.52 18.95 1.43
CA ALA A 189 -15.23 18.55 0.06
C ALA A 189 -14.73 17.09 -0.03
N TYR A 190 -13.95 16.61 0.96
CA TYR A 190 -13.57 15.21 1.10
C TYR A 190 -14.80 14.30 1.17
N ILE A 191 -15.77 14.61 2.04
CA ILE A 191 -17.00 13.82 2.18
C ILE A 191 -17.74 13.75 0.85
N ARG A 192 -17.93 14.87 0.15
CA ARG A 192 -18.65 14.88 -1.13
C ARG A 192 -17.97 14.00 -2.18
N LEU A 193 -16.65 14.14 -2.35
CA LEU A 193 -15.91 13.35 -3.33
C LEU A 193 -15.88 11.86 -2.95
N ARG A 194 -15.74 11.53 -1.66
CA ARG A 194 -15.80 10.15 -1.19
C ARG A 194 -17.18 9.53 -1.38
N GLN A 195 -18.26 10.29 -1.11
CA GLN A 195 -19.63 9.83 -1.36
C GLN A 195 -19.90 9.64 -2.85
N ALA A 196 -19.44 10.56 -3.71
CA ALA A 196 -19.50 10.40 -5.16
C ALA A 196 -18.75 9.15 -5.63
N TYR A 197 -17.55 8.89 -5.10
CA TYR A 197 -16.79 7.67 -5.36
C TYR A 197 -17.53 6.39 -4.93
N LEU A 198 -18.03 6.34 -3.69
CA LEU A 198 -18.76 5.18 -3.17
C LEU A 198 -20.07 4.90 -3.91
N THR A 199 -20.69 5.91 -4.50
CA THR A 199 -21.92 5.82 -5.32
C THR A 199 -21.67 5.74 -6.82
N SER A 200 -20.41 5.59 -7.24
CA SER A 200 -20.06 5.33 -8.63
C SER A 200 -20.40 3.86 -8.97
N PRO A 201 -20.93 3.57 -10.18
CA PRO A 201 -21.25 2.18 -10.57
C PRO A 201 -20.04 1.24 -10.42
N ARG A 202 -18.86 1.73 -10.78
CA ARG A 202 -17.56 1.03 -10.74
C ARG A 202 -17.20 0.56 -9.34
N HIS A 203 -17.46 1.39 -8.32
CA HIS A 203 -17.26 1.01 -6.92
C HIS A 203 -18.33 0.03 -6.45
N ARG A 204 -19.60 0.30 -6.80
CA ARG A 204 -20.77 -0.53 -6.41
C ARG A 204 -20.71 -1.96 -6.93
N LEU A 205 -20.13 -2.17 -8.12
CA LEU A 205 -19.92 -3.50 -8.72
C LEU A 205 -18.88 -4.37 -7.98
N ARG A 206 -18.12 -3.81 -7.02
CA ARG A 206 -17.09 -4.54 -6.28
C ARG A 206 -17.70 -5.39 -5.17
N ALA A 207 -17.12 -6.58 -4.96
CA ALA A 207 -17.45 -7.44 -3.81
C ALA A 207 -17.26 -6.73 -2.45
N SER A 208 -16.31 -5.79 -2.35
CA SER A 208 -16.03 -5.03 -1.12
C SER A 208 -17.14 -4.06 -0.71
N ALA A 209 -17.90 -3.53 -1.68
CA ALA A 209 -18.98 -2.57 -1.44
C ALA A 209 -20.23 -3.25 -0.86
N THR A 210 -20.50 -4.49 -1.27
CA THR A 210 -21.67 -5.27 -0.86
C THR A 210 -21.41 -6.23 0.32
N THR A 211 -20.17 -6.34 0.81
CA THR A 211 -19.79 -7.33 1.83
C THR A 211 -19.41 -6.70 3.17
N VAL A 212 -19.96 -7.26 4.25
CA VAL A 212 -19.62 -6.92 5.64
C VAL A 212 -18.79 -8.05 6.25
N LEU A 213 -17.62 -7.72 6.77
CA LEU A 213 -16.87 -8.59 7.69
C LEU A 213 -17.44 -8.47 9.10
N VAL A 214 -18.02 -9.55 9.61
CA VAL A 214 -18.53 -9.68 10.98
C VAL A 214 -17.51 -10.44 11.84
N SER A 215 -17.12 -9.86 12.98
CA SER A 215 -16.12 -10.43 13.91
C SER A 215 -16.76 -10.80 15.25
N SER A 216 -16.08 -11.62 16.07
CA SER A 216 -16.56 -12.04 17.40
C SER A 216 -17.93 -12.73 17.37
N ILE A 217 -18.17 -13.59 16.37
CA ILE A 217 -19.41 -14.35 16.21
C ILE A 217 -19.49 -15.47 17.28
N PRO A 218 -20.57 -15.56 18.08
CA PRO A 218 -20.76 -16.64 19.05
C PRO A 218 -21.02 -17.99 18.36
N ARG A 219 -20.59 -19.11 18.97
CA ARG A 219 -20.69 -20.46 18.36
C ARG A 219 -22.11 -20.84 17.89
N LYS A 220 -23.16 -20.47 18.63
CA LYS A 220 -24.58 -20.71 18.26
C LYS A 220 -24.98 -20.07 16.93
N TRP A 221 -24.32 -18.96 16.55
CA TRP A 221 -24.58 -18.21 15.33
C TRP A 221 -23.52 -18.47 14.24
N LEU A 222 -22.58 -19.40 14.44
CA LEU A 222 -21.48 -19.66 13.53
C LEU A 222 -21.85 -20.71 12.46
N THR A 223 -23.03 -20.54 11.85
CA THR A 223 -23.56 -21.38 10.77
C THR A 223 -24.13 -20.48 9.68
N ALA A 224 -24.11 -20.94 8.42
CA ALA A 224 -24.54 -20.11 7.30
C ALA A 224 -26.04 -19.77 7.42
N GLU A 225 -26.86 -20.76 7.77
CA GLU A 225 -28.30 -20.62 8.01
C GLU A 225 -28.63 -19.61 9.12
N ALA A 226 -27.94 -19.65 10.26
CA ALA A 226 -28.19 -18.70 11.36
C ALA A 226 -27.74 -17.27 11.02
N LEU A 227 -26.65 -17.12 10.27
CA LEU A 227 -26.25 -15.80 9.76
C LEU A 227 -27.22 -15.30 8.68
N VAL A 228 -27.74 -16.20 7.83
CA VAL A 228 -28.75 -15.85 6.83
C VAL A 228 -30.02 -15.36 7.53
N GLY A 229 -30.61 -16.16 8.42
CA GLY A 229 -31.83 -15.77 9.15
C GLY A 229 -31.67 -14.51 10.02
N LEU A 230 -30.46 -14.19 10.48
CA LEU A 230 -30.20 -12.96 11.23
C LEU A 230 -30.11 -11.70 10.35
N TYR A 231 -29.52 -11.81 9.15
CA TYR A 231 -29.26 -10.67 8.27
C TYR A 231 -30.27 -10.54 7.11
N ASP A 232 -31.23 -11.47 6.96
CA ASP A 232 -32.28 -11.42 5.93
C ASP A 232 -33.26 -10.24 6.10
N VAL A 233 -33.28 -9.64 7.30
CA VAL A 233 -34.06 -8.42 7.60
C VAL A 233 -33.61 -7.17 6.82
N PHE A 234 -32.48 -7.21 6.11
CA PHE A 234 -31.93 -6.10 5.34
C PHE A 234 -32.37 -6.14 3.86
N PRO A 235 -32.58 -4.97 3.22
CA PRO A 235 -33.19 -4.90 1.89
C PRO A 235 -32.38 -5.62 0.80
N GLY A 236 -33.10 -6.24 -0.13
CA GLY A 236 -32.51 -7.09 -1.18
C GLY A 236 -32.04 -8.46 -0.72
N GLY A 237 -32.02 -8.75 0.59
CA GLY A 237 -31.58 -10.02 1.14
C GLY A 237 -30.08 -10.30 0.96
N ILE A 238 -29.69 -11.52 1.32
CA ILE A 238 -28.29 -11.97 1.35
C ILE A 238 -27.94 -12.70 0.05
N ARG A 239 -26.73 -12.45 -0.43
CA ARG A 239 -26.17 -13.07 -1.63
C ARG A 239 -25.29 -14.29 -1.32
N ASN A 240 -24.36 -14.12 -0.39
CA ASN A 240 -23.38 -15.14 0.00
C ASN A 240 -22.99 -14.98 1.48
N VAL A 241 -22.63 -16.09 2.13
CA VAL A 241 -22.01 -16.09 3.47
C VAL A 241 -20.78 -16.99 3.45
N TRP A 242 -19.61 -16.43 3.74
CA TRP A 242 -18.36 -17.20 3.89
C TRP A 242 -17.94 -17.21 5.36
N ILE A 243 -17.99 -18.38 6.01
CA ILE A 243 -17.51 -18.55 7.38
C ILE A 243 -16.01 -18.86 7.34
N ASN A 244 -15.24 -18.09 8.10
CA ASN A 244 -13.78 -18.21 8.07
C ASN A 244 -13.31 -19.48 8.77
N ARG A 245 -12.23 -20.09 8.27
CA ARG A 245 -11.56 -21.28 8.84
C ARG A 245 -10.08 -21.01 9.02
N ASP A 246 -9.47 -21.64 10.03
CA ASP A 246 -8.05 -21.47 10.35
C ASP A 246 -7.14 -22.28 9.43
N TYR A 247 -6.88 -21.73 8.25
CA TYR A 247 -5.95 -22.27 7.26
C TYR A 247 -4.48 -21.91 7.53
N GLU A 248 -4.11 -21.39 8.70
CA GLU A 248 -2.71 -21.00 9.03
C GLU A 248 -1.71 -22.12 8.71
N LYS A 249 -2.02 -23.37 9.08
CA LYS A 249 -1.17 -24.55 8.77
C LYS A 249 -1.07 -24.90 7.29
N LEU A 250 -2.07 -24.53 6.47
CA LEU A 250 -2.05 -24.72 5.02
C LEU A 250 -1.26 -23.58 4.35
N GLN A 251 -1.47 -22.34 4.82
CA GLN A 251 -0.70 -21.17 4.40
C GLN A 251 0.80 -21.36 4.71
N GLU A 252 1.16 -21.86 5.90
CA GLU A 252 2.55 -22.19 6.25
C GLU A 252 3.18 -23.19 5.24
N LYS A 253 2.43 -24.22 4.82
CA LYS A 253 2.90 -25.16 3.77
C LYS A 253 3.09 -24.49 2.42
N VAL A 254 2.16 -23.62 2.01
CA VAL A 254 2.23 -22.85 0.76
C VAL A 254 3.45 -21.91 0.77
N GLU A 255 3.65 -21.17 1.85
CA GLU A 255 4.80 -20.27 2.01
C GLU A 255 6.14 -21.05 2.05
N GLU A 256 6.18 -22.20 2.72
CA GLU A 256 7.35 -23.09 2.73
C GLU A 256 7.64 -23.67 1.34
N ARG A 257 6.62 -24.13 0.62
CA ARG A 257 6.72 -24.61 -0.76
C ARG A 257 7.30 -23.52 -1.66
N ASP A 258 6.73 -22.32 -1.63
CA ASP A 258 7.12 -21.23 -2.53
C ASP A 258 8.55 -20.72 -2.23
N LYS A 259 8.96 -20.76 -0.95
CA LYS A 259 10.34 -20.52 -0.54
C LYS A 259 11.29 -21.60 -1.06
N LEU A 260 10.92 -22.88 -0.95
CA LEU A 260 11.73 -24.00 -1.45
C LEU A 260 11.80 -24.03 -2.99
N ALA A 261 10.71 -23.66 -3.67
CA ALA A 261 10.66 -23.50 -5.13
C ALA A 261 11.61 -22.41 -5.61
N LYS A 262 11.62 -21.23 -4.96
CA LYS A 262 12.58 -20.14 -5.24
C LYS A 262 14.03 -20.57 -4.97
N ASN A 263 14.27 -21.33 -3.90
CA ASN A 263 15.60 -21.88 -3.61
C ASN A 263 16.05 -22.92 -4.65
N LEU A 264 15.13 -23.75 -5.15
CA LEU A 264 15.39 -24.72 -6.23
C LEU A 264 15.72 -24.00 -7.53
N GLU A 265 14.89 -23.04 -7.95
CA GLU A 265 15.10 -22.22 -9.15
C GLU A 265 16.49 -21.54 -9.14
N ALA A 266 16.89 -20.98 -7.99
CA ALA A 266 18.21 -20.38 -7.81
C ALA A 266 19.36 -21.41 -7.89
N ALA A 267 19.19 -22.58 -7.29
CA ALA A 267 20.21 -23.63 -7.27
C ALA A 267 20.41 -24.29 -8.64
N GLU A 268 19.35 -24.60 -9.36
CA GLU A 268 19.41 -25.10 -10.75
C GLU A 268 20.04 -24.04 -11.68
N THR A 269 19.64 -22.78 -11.52
CA THR A 269 20.22 -21.65 -12.27
C THR A 269 21.74 -21.55 -12.05
N GLU A 270 22.21 -21.66 -10.80
CA GLU A 270 23.63 -21.64 -10.48
C GLU A 270 24.36 -22.89 -11.00
N LEU A 271 23.76 -24.09 -10.92
CA LEU A 271 24.34 -25.31 -11.48
C LEU A 271 24.65 -25.15 -12.98
N ILE A 272 23.65 -24.72 -13.76
CA ILE A 272 23.76 -24.53 -15.21
C ILE A 272 24.80 -23.42 -15.53
N ARG A 273 24.77 -22.31 -14.78
CA ARG A 273 25.75 -21.22 -14.89
C ARG A 273 27.18 -21.68 -14.60
N MET A 274 27.39 -22.49 -13.56
CA MET A 274 28.71 -23.01 -13.19
C MET A 274 29.26 -23.99 -14.24
N ALA A 275 28.42 -24.88 -14.76
CA ALA A 275 28.79 -25.80 -15.85
C ALA A 275 29.22 -25.02 -17.11
N LYS A 276 28.38 -24.07 -17.55
CA LYS A 276 28.70 -23.21 -18.70
C LYS A 276 30.00 -22.41 -18.50
N LYS A 277 30.21 -21.87 -17.30
CA LYS A 277 31.43 -21.13 -16.94
C LYS A 277 32.69 -22.01 -16.97
N ARG A 278 32.59 -23.30 -16.65
CA ARG A 278 33.71 -24.27 -16.79
C ARG A 278 33.98 -24.62 -18.24
N GLN A 279 32.95 -24.98 -19.01
CA GLN A 279 33.10 -25.25 -20.45
C GLN A 279 33.79 -24.07 -21.17
N MET A 280 33.34 -22.83 -20.93
CA MET A 280 33.96 -21.63 -21.51
C MET A 280 35.41 -21.40 -21.05
N LYS A 281 35.77 -21.80 -19.81
CA LYS A 281 37.15 -21.73 -19.30
C LYS A 281 38.06 -22.76 -19.97
N GLU A 282 37.54 -23.94 -20.27
CA GLU A 282 38.27 -25.00 -20.98
C GLU A 282 38.46 -24.69 -22.46
N LEU A 283 37.41 -24.22 -23.14
CA LEU A 283 37.50 -23.78 -24.54
C LEU A 283 38.54 -22.65 -24.70
N ARG A 284 38.52 -21.64 -23.80
CA ARG A 284 39.53 -20.56 -23.79
C ARG A 284 40.95 -21.03 -23.48
N LYS A 285 41.12 -22.13 -22.72
CA LYS A 285 42.43 -22.77 -22.49
C LYS A 285 42.94 -23.51 -23.73
N LYS A 286 42.05 -24.17 -24.47
CA LYS A 286 42.37 -24.92 -25.70
C LYS A 286 42.67 -24.01 -26.89
N ALA A 287 42.10 -22.80 -26.91
CA ALA A 287 42.36 -21.80 -27.94
C ALA A 287 43.78 -21.22 -27.89
N GLY A 288 44.53 -21.42 -28.96
CA GLY A 288 45.92 -21.02 -29.14
C GLY A 288 46.11 -19.56 -29.59
N SER A 289 45.14 -18.98 -30.32
CA SER A 289 45.23 -17.59 -30.79
C SER A 289 44.20 -16.64 -30.16
N SER A 290 44.49 -15.33 -30.20
CA SER A 290 43.54 -14.29 -29.75
C SER A 290 42.27 -14.25 -30.62
N THR A 291 42.42 -14.50 -31.93
CA THR A 291 41.32 -14.54 -32.90
C THR A 291 40.40 -15.74 -32.66
N GLU A 292 40.97 -16.90 -32.35
CA GLU A 292 40.23 -18.13 -31.99
C GLU A 292 39.51 -17.97 -30.64
N ARG A 293 40.10 -17.25 -29.67
CA ARG A 293 39.41 -16.86 -28.43
C ARG A 293 38.25 -15.90 -28.67
N ALA A 294 38.36 -14.99 -29.65
CA ALA A 294 37.26 -14.12 -30.07
C ALA A 294 36.16 -14.93 -30.76
N GLN A 295 36.52 -15.81 -31.70
CA GLN A 295 35.58 -16.72 -32.38
C GLN A 295 34.85 -17.66 -31.40
N ILE A 296 35.48 -18.13 -30.32
CA ILE A 296 34.78 -18.90 -29.27
C ILE A 296 33.79 -18.03 -28.49
N THR A 297 34.06 -16.73 -28.29
CA THR A 297 33.07 -15.81 -27.70
C THR A 297 31.96 -15.39 -28.67
N ASP A 298 32.22 -15.46 -29.98
CA ASP A 298 31.25 -15.13 -31.03
C ASP A 298 30.41 -16.35 -31.47
N ALA A 299 30.95 -17.57 -31.43
CA ALA A 299 30.16 -18.80 -31.58
C ALA A 299 29.23 -19.02 -30.38
N ALA A 300 29.64 -18.56 -29.20
CA ALA A 300 28.77 -18.46 -28.02
C ALA A 300 27.74 -17.30 -28.11
N ALA A 301 27.63 -16.59 -29.25
CA ALA A 301 26.67 -15.49 -29.41
C ALA A 301 25.20 -15.92 -29.45
N ALA A 302 24.93 -17.20 -29.77
CA ALA A 302 23.57 -17.74 -29.97
C ALA A 302 22.71 -17.84 -28.69
N GLY A 303 23.18 -17.35 -27.53
CA GLY A 303 22.41 -17.34 -26.27
C GLY A 303 21.04 -16.63 -26.36
N GLU A 304 20.96 -15.58 -27.19
CA GLU A 304 19.70 -14.89 -27.49
C GLU A 304 18.75 -15.71 -28.38
N ASP A 305 19.28 -16.60 -29.20
CA ASP A 305 18.52 -17.49 -30.10
C ASP A 305 18.08 -18.78 -29.39
N ILE A 306 18.86 -19.26 -28.42
CA ILE A 306 18.47 -20.38 -27.54
C ILE A 306 17.19 -20.05 -26.77
N ALA A 307 17.06 -18.80 -26.30
CA ALA A 307 15.86 -18.28 -25.65
C ALA A 307 14.68 -18.00 -26.62
N ASN A 308 14.93 -17.99 -27.94
CA ASN A 308 13.87 -17.95 -28.98
C ASN A 308 13.36 -19.34 -29.35
N GLY A 309 14.08 -20.41 -28.99
CA GLY A 309 13.63 -21.79 -29.23
C GLY A 309 12.38 -22.14 -28.43
N PRO A 310 11.66 -23.22 -28.80
CA PRO A 310 10.39 -23.60 -28.17
C PRO A 310 10.53 -23.98 -26.68
N GLY A 311 11.74 -24.24 -26.19
CA GLY A 311 12.00 -24.69 -24.82
C GLY A 311 11.57 -26.13 -24.58
N LEU A 312 11.69 -26.55 -23.32
CA LEU A 312 11.17 -27.79 -22.79
C LEU A 312 10.46 -27.49 -21.47
N SER A 313 9.34 -28.18 -21.25
CA SER A 313 8.49 -28.05 -20.07
C SER A 313 8.05 -29.45 -19.64
N SER A 314 8.02 -29.70 -18.33
CA SER A 314 7.47 -30.93 -17.75
C SER A 314 5.95 -31.05 -17.90
N GLY A 315 5.27 -29.98 -18.35
CA GLY A 315 3.83 -29.89 -18.53
C GLY A 315 3.21 -28.90 -17.53
N ASN A 316 2.30 -28.04 -17.99
CA ASN A 316 1.59 -27.09 -17.13
C ASN A 316 0.39 -27.81 -16.46
N PRO A 317 0.38 -27.99 -15.13
CA PRO A 317 -0.73 -28.67 -14.44
C PRO A 317 -2.03 -27.86 -14.42
N HIS A 318 -2.00 -26.58 -14.79
CA HIS A 318 -3.15 -25.66 -14.76
C HIS A 318 -3.75 -25.40 -16.16
N GLN A 319 -3.32 -26.14 -17.19
CA GLN A 319 -3.75 -25.90 -18.56
C GLN A 319 -5.20 -26.39 -18.80
N ILE A 320 -6.12 -25.44 -19.01
CA ILE A 320 -7.52 -25.73 -19.34
C ILE A 320 -7.60 -26.33 -20.76
N PRO A 321 -8.37 -27.41 -21.00
CA PRO A 321 -8.62 -27.94 -22.33
C PRO A 321 -9.22 -26.88 -23.27
N GLN A 322 -8.63 -26.69 -24.46
CA GLN A 322 -8.98 -25.59 -25.36
C GLN A 322 -10.44 -25.65 -25.86
N ASP A 323 -11.03 -26.85 -25.93
CA ASP A 323 -12.39 -27.09 -26.45
C ASP A 323 -13.52 -26.41 -25.66
N LEU A 324 -13.28 -26.06 -24.40
CA LEU A 324 -14.24 -25.33 -23.56
C LEU A 324 -14.24 -23.81 -23.82
N HIS A 325 -13.16 -23.27 -24.39
CA HIS A 325 -13.00 -21.83 -24.55
C HIS A 325 -13.48 -21.30 -25.91
N ASP A 326 -13.38 -22.10 -26.98
CA ASP A 326 -13.80 -21.74 -28.35
C ASP A 326 -15.33 -21.75 -28.54
N ARG A 327 -16.13 -22.08 -27.51
CA ARG A 327 -17.61 -22.14 -27.57
C ARG A 327 -18.35 -20.87 -27.10
N SER A 328 -17.66 -19.91 -26.48
CA SER A 328 -18.29 -18.71 -25.89
C SER A 328 -17.93 -17.37 -26.55
N HIS A 329 -16.90 -17.32 -27.41
CA HIS A 329 -16.49 -16.08 -28.08
C HIS A 329 -16.15 -16.29 -29.56
N GLY A 330 -16.98 -15.72 -30.44
CA GLY A 330 -16.59 -15.46 -31.82
C GLY A 330 -15.52 -14.37 -31.87
N LYS A 331 -14.52 -14.57 -32.75
CA LYS A 331 -13.24 -13.83 -32.84
C LYS A 331 -12.32 -14.02 -31.64
N LYS A 332 -11.26 -14.81 -31.86
CA LYS A 332 -10.02 -14.75 -31.07
C LYS A 332 -9.50 -13.31 -31.12
N PRO A 333 -9.17 -12.66 -29.98
CA PRO A 333 -8.30 -11.49 -30.04
C PRO A 333 -6.96 -11.98 -30.60
N GLU A 334 -6.61 -11.57 -31.82
CA GLU A 334 -5.23 -11.74 -32.29
C GLU A 334 -4.34 -11.03 -31.27
N SER A 335 -3.55 -11.79 -30.52
CA SER A 335 -2.46 -11.23 -29.73
C SER A 335 -1.39 -10.72 -30.69
N ARG A 336 -1.64 -9.55 -31.29
CA ARG A 336 -0.70 -8.83 -32.16
C ARG A 336 0.44 -8.27 -31.33
N PHE A 337 1.29 -9.18 -30.84
CA PHE A 337 2.71 -8.92 -30.76
C PHE A 337 3.20 -8.73 -32.19
N ALA A 338 3.08 -7.49 -32.69
CA ALA A 338 3.64 -7.09 -33.96
C ALA A 338 5.14 -7.46 -33.97
N LYS A 339 5.65 -7.93 -35.11
CA LYS A 339 7.09 -8.01 -35.34
C LYS A 339 7.63 -6.57 -35.34
N VAL A 340 8.06 -6.10 -34.18
CA VAL A 340 8.70 -4.79 -34.03
C VAL A 340 10.11 -4.91 -34.61
N ASN A 341 10.35 -4.25 -35.74
CA ASN A 341 11.70 -4.12 -36.30
C ASN A 341 12.58 -3.32 -35.33
N PRO A 342 13.86 -3.70 -35.15
CA PRO A 342 14.77 -2.93 -34.31
C PRO A 342 15.00 -1.54 -34.91
N ILE A 343 14.86 -0.51 -34.08
CA ILE A 343 15.27 0.85 -34.43
C ILE A 343 16.78 0.83 -34.65
N ARG A 344 17.23 1.21 -35.85
CA ARG A 344 18.63 1.57 -36.08
C ARG A 344 18.95 2.79 -35.21
N VAL A 345 19.77 2.59 -34.17
CA VAL A 345 20.43 3.71 -33.48
C VAL A 345 21.34 4.40 -34.50
N VAL A 346 21.05 5.66 -34.79
CA VAL A 346 21.89 6.50 -35.65
C VAL A 346 23.13 6.91 -34.85
N ASP A 347 24.28 6.33 -35.20
CA ASP A 347 25.56 6.49 -34.49
C ASP A 347 26.27 7.85 -34.79
N ASP A 348 25.58 8.78 -35.46
CA ASP A 348 26.14 10.00 -36.05
C ASP A 348 25.96 11.27 -35.20
N GLY A 349 25.51 11.13 -33.95
CA GLY A 349 25.18 12.26 -33.05
C GLY A 349 26.31 12.80 -32.17
N PHE A 350 27.46 12.13 -32.09
CA PHE A 350 28.55 12.49 -31.15
C PHE A 350 29.85 12.97 -31.81
N HIS A 351 29.95 12.91 -33.14
CA HIS A 351 31.15 13.32 -33.89
C HIS A 351 31.19 14.82 -34.23
N ARG A 352 30.83 15.71 -33.28
CA ARG A 352 30.87 17.18 -33.50
C ARG A 352 30.82 18.04 -32.23
N LEU A 353 31.61 17.74 -31.20
CA LEU A 353 31.91 18.64 -30.07
C LEU A 353 33.15 18.11 -29.32
N GLY A 354 34.33 18.70 -29.55
CA GLY A 354 35.57 18.21 -28.93
C GLY A 354 36.92 18.54 -29.59
N HIS A 355 36.99 19.51 -30.51
CA HIS A 355 38.29 20.08 -30.93
C HIS A 355 38.56 21.35 -30.13
N GLY A 356 39.28 21.18 -29.01
CA GLY A 356 39.66 22.29 -28.12
C GLY A 356 40.08 21.76 -26.74
N VAL A 357 41.30 22.10 -26.31
CA VAL A 357 41.90 21.72 -25.01
C VAL A 357 42.19 20.21 -24.87
N MET A 358 43.28 19.75 -25.46
CA MET A 358 43.93 18.48 -25.12
C MET A 358 45.25 18.78 -24.41
N GLY A 359 45.34 18.43 -23.12
CA GLY A 359 46.47 18.80 -22.27
C GLY A 359 46.50 18.06 -20.92
N GLY A 360 46.75 16.75 -20.96
CA GLY A 360 47.05 15.95 -19.76
C GLY A 360 46.00 14.90 -19.35
N VAL A 361 46.48 13.91 -18.59
CA VAL A 361 45.74 12.81 -17.92
C VAL A 361 45.18 11.68 -18.82
N SER A 362 46.07 10.74 -19.18
CA SER A 362 45.73 9.49 -19.89
C SER A 362 44.95 8.45 -19.04
N ALA A 363 44.86 8.63 -17.72
CA ALA A 363 44.34 7.61 -16.80
C ALA A 363 42.79 7.48 -16.74
N VAL A 364 42.03 8.49 -17.18
CA VAL A 364 40.57 8.53 -16.97
C VAL A 364 39.79 7.87 -18.12
N ALA A 365 40.35 7.84 -19.34
CA ALA A 365 39.68 7.28 -20.52
C ALA A 365 39.33 5.79 -20.39
N GLY A 366 40.13 5.01 -19.66
CA GLY A 366 39.87 3.58 -19.40
C GLY A 366 38.65 3.33 -18.52
N GLY A 367 38.35 4.23 -17.59
CA GLY A 367 37.16 4.15 -16.74
C GLY A 367 35.88 4.46 -17.51
N VAL A 368 35.89 5.54 -18.30
CA VAL A 368 34.74 5.96 -19.13
C VAL A 368 34.40 4.91 -20.20
N ARG A 369 35.41 4.25 -20.81
CA ARG A 369 35.19 3.19 -21.80
C ARG A 369 34.59 1.92 -21.20
N ARG A 370 34.93 1.59 -19.94
CA ARG A 370 34.28 0.50 -19.17
C ARG A 370 32.85 0.85 -18.75
N LEU A 371 32.57 2.11 -18.42
CA LEU A 371 31.21 2.57 -18.13
C LEU A 371 30.32 2.56 -19.38
N ARG A 372 30.83 3.01 -20.54
CA ARG A 372 30.08 2.97 -21.81
C ARG A 372 29.64 1.55 -22.18
N GLY A 373 30.59 0.63 -22.27
CA GLY A 373 30.30 -0.80 -22.52
C GLY A 373 29.58 -1.52 -21.37
N GLY A 374 29.36 -0.86 -20.23
CA GLY A 374 28.51 -1.33 -19.13
C GLY A 374 27.10 -0.72 -19.14
N VAL A 375 26.82 0.27 -19.99
CA VAL A 375 25.50 0.89 -20.15
C VAL A 375 24.77 0.33 -21.38
N GLU A 376 25.48 0.13 -22.50
CA GLU A 376 24.91 -0.50 -23.71
C GLU A 376 24.50 -1.96 -23.45
N ASP A 377 25.24 -2.67 -22.58
CA ASP A 377 25.06 -4.09 -22.23
C ASP A 377 23.92 -4.35 -21.22
N TYR A 378 23.25 -3.29 -20.75
CA TYR A 378 22.16 -3.31 -19.74
C TYR A 378 20.89 -2.58 -20.20
N MET A 379 20.87 -2.00 -21.40
CA MET A 379 19.60 -1.71 -22.06
C MET A 379 19.10 -3.00 -22.73
N PRO A 380 17.99 -3.62 -22.28
CA PRO A 380 17.33 -4.63 -23.08
C PRO A 380 16.77 -3.95 -24.33
N SER A 381 17.49 -4.04 -25.44
CA SER A 381 17.04 -3.62 -26.77
C SER A 381 15.95 -4.55 -27.34
N ALA A 382 14.98 -4.96 -26.51
CA ALA A 382 13.80 -5.73 -26.86
C ALA A 382 12.83 -5.85 -25.66
N ALA A 383 11.95 -4.85 -25.45
CA ALA A 383 10.57 -5.04 -24.99
C ALA A 383 9.85 -3.67 -24.94
N TYR A 384 8.71 -3.55 -25.63
CA TYR A 384 7.83 -2.37 -25.65
C TYR A 384 8.42 -1.10 -26.29
N GLY A 385 8.45 -1.06 -27.62
CA GLY A 385 8.49 0.18 -28.38
C GLY A 385 7.07 0.64 -28.70
N TYR A 386 6.78 1.93 -28.51
CA TYR A 386 5.61 2.62 -29.07
C TYR A 386 6.10 3.93 -29.68
N GLN A 387 5.76 4.20 -30.94
CA GLN A 387 6.03 5.51 -31.55
C GLN A 387 5.08 6.55 -30.95
N ALA A 388 5.62 7.68 -30.49
CA ALA A 388 4.81 8.89 -30.46
C ALA A 388 4.47 9.22 -31.92
N GLY A 389 3.18 9.25 -32.24
CA GLY A 389 2.71 9.69 -33.55
C GLY A 389 2.81 11.21 -33.64
N ASP A 390 3.53 11.69 -34.65
CA ASP A 390 3.37 13.06 -35.14
C ASP A 390 2.24 13.03 -36.18
N ASP A 391 1.19 13.81 -35.98
CA ASP A 391 0.05 13.89 -36.90
C ASP A 391 0.39 14.76 -38.13
N GLU A 392 0.57 14.13 -39.30
CA GLU A 392 0.49 14.80 -40.61
C GLU A 392 -0.69 14.23 -41.43
N PRO A 393 -1.42 15.08 -42.19
CA PRO A 393 -2.66 14.67 -42.86
C PRO A 393 -2.40 13.87 -44.15
N PRO A 394 -3.24 12.88 -44.49
CA PRO A 394 -3.02 12.00 -45.63
C PRO A 394 -3.39 12.65 -46.98
N VAL A 395 -2.48 12.56 -47.94
CA VAL A 395 -2.73 12.86 -49.36
C VAL A 395 -3.09 11.55 -50.10
N PRO A 396 -4.15 11.52 -50.94
CA PRO A 396 -4.64 10.27 -51.53
C PRO A 396 -3.86 9.84 -52.79
N SER A 397 -3.56 8.54 -52.89
CA SER A 397 -3.12 7.88 -54.13
C SER A 397 -4.17 6.88 -54.65
N LYS A 398 -4.14 6.57 -55.95
CA LYS A 398 -5.29 6.08 -56.74
C LYS A 398 -5.17 4.61 -57.16
N GLN A 399 -6.35 3.96 -57.29
CA GLN A 399 -6.66 2.81 -58.20
C GLN A 399 -6.01 1.43 -57.89
N PRO A 400 -6.52 0.31 -58.46
CA PRO A 400 -7.90 -0.20 -58.37
C PRO A 400 -7.95 -1.72 -58.04
N PRO A 401 -9.12 -2.33 -57.74
CA PRO A 401 -9.19 -3.76 -57.37
C PRO A 401 -9.31 -4.70 -58.58
N GLN A 402 -8.78 -5.93 -58.46
CA GLN A 402 -9.08 -7.04 -59.38
C GLN A 402 -9.43 -8.36 -58.64
N ARG A 403 -10.38 -9.06 -59.26
CA ARG A 403 -10.92 -10.43 -59.02
C ARG A 403 -9.78 -11.47 -59.24
N ALA A 404 -9.79 -12.73 -58.76
CA ALA A 404 -10.82 -13.70 -58.38
C ALA A 404 -10.21 -14.69 -57.34
N GLN A 405 -10.65 -15.93 -57.03
CA GLN A 405 -11.43 -16.96 -57.73
C GLN A 405 -11.79 -18.10 -56.75
N GLU A 406 -13.00 -18.66 -56.81
CA GLU A 406 -13.33 -19.97 -56.23
C GLU A 406 -13.21 -21.07 -57.30
N PRO A 407 -13.06 -22.34 -56.90
CA PRO A 407 -13.76 -23.41 -57.61
C PRO A 407 -14.39 -24.51 -56.71
N GLU A 408 -15.70 -24.73 -56.90
CA GLU A 408 -16.36 -26.01 -57.28
C GLU A 408 -15.97 -27.32 -56.55
N THR A 409 -16.84 -28.01 -55.78
CA THR A 409 -17.98 -28.93 -56.15
C THR A 409 -17.53 -30.29 -56.75
N LEU A 410 -18.23 -31.45 -56.70
CA LEU A 410 -19.63 -31.85 -56.41
C LEU A 410 -19.73 -33.40 -56.16
N GLN A 411 -20.97 -33.96 -56.13
CA GLN A 411 -21.40 -35.39 -56.09
C GLN A 411 -21.41 -36.08 -54.70
N ASP A 412 -22.41 -36.85 -54.26
CA ASP A 412 -23.86 -37.02 -54.60
C ASP A 412 -24.56 -37.66 -53.35
N GLY A 413 -25.89 -37.76 -53.14
CA GLY A 413 -27.02 -37.58 -54.07
C GLY A 413 -28.44 -37.71 -53.50
N THR A 414 -29.36 -38.14 -54.36
CA THR A 414 -30.84 -38.23 -54.21
C THR A 414 -31.36 -39.30 -53.21
N GLN A 415 -32.58 -39.34 -52.61
CA GLN A 415 -33.92 -39.05 -53.17
C GLN A 415 -35.11 -39.17 -52.14
N ARG A 416 -36.09 -38.25 -52.20
CA ARG A 416 -37.59 -38.42 -52.09
C ARG A 416 -38.40 -38.70 -50.78
N LYS A 417 -39.51 -37.91 -50.69
CA LYS A 417 -40.89 -38.18 -50.17
C LYS A 417 -41.10 -38.24 -48.64
N ARG A 418 -42.29 -38.01 -48.04
CA ARG A 418 -43.57 -37.24 -48.27
C ARG A 418 -44.62 -37.85 -47.30
N GLY A 419 -45.49 -37.04 -46.68
CA GLY A 419 -46.68 -37.51 -45.90
C GLY A 419 -46.48 -37.48 -44.37
N SER A 420 -47.31 -36.80 -43.56
CA SER A 420 -48.70 -37.12 -43.14
C SER A 420 -48.74 -38.13 -41.96
N THR A 421 -49.53 -37.99 -40.89
CA THR A 421 -50.71 -37.14 -40.61
C THR A 421 -51.07 -37.09 -39.11
N LEU A 422 -51.81 -36.04 -38.72
CA LEU A 422 -52.84 -35.91 -37.65
C LEU A 422 -52.93 -36.87 -36.43
N ALA A 423 -53.17 -36.21 -35.27
CA ALA A 423 -54.13 -36.55 -34.19
C ALA A 423 -53.89 -37.81 -33.33
N GLY A 424 -54.31 -37.84 -32.05
CA GLY A 424 -54.94 -36.77 -31.26
C GLY A 424 -55.14 -37.13 -29.79
N HIS A 425 -55.29 -36.08 -28.99
CA HIS A 425 -55.97 -35.92 -27.69
C HIS A 425 -56.48 -37.15 -26.90
N GLU A 426 -56.26 -37.10 -25.58
CA GLU A 426 -57.34 -36.72 -24.65
C GLU A 426 -56.80 -36.07 -23.36
N ALA A 427 -57.68 -35.41 -22.61
CA ALA A 427 -57.38 -34.55 -21.46
C ALA A 427 -58.59 -34.51 -20.49
N VAL A 428 -58.64 -33.52 -19.58
CA VAL A 428 -59.81 -33.15 -18.73
C VAL A 428 -60.00 -34.14 -17.54
N SER A 429 -60.46 -33.79 -16.33
CA SER A 429 -61.39 -32.76 -15.80
C SER A 429 -61.16 -32.54 -14.27
N GLU A 430 -61.69 -31.55 -13.52
CA GLU A 430 -62.31 -30.24 -13.80
C GLU A 430 -62.65 -29.47 -12.48
N SER A 431 -63.14 -28.22 -12.66
CA SER A 431 -64.19 -27.52 -11.87
C SER A 431 -63.81 -26.43 -10.84
N SER A 432 -64.74 -25.47 -10.67
CA SER A 432 -64.64 -24.22 -9.91
C SER A 432 -66.06 -23.73 -9.51
N TYR A 433 -66.15 -22.68 -8.67
CA TYR A 433 -67.34 -22.09 -8.01
C TYR A 433 -67.94 -22.89 -6.82
N GLY A 434 -68.48 -22.28 -5.74
CA GLY A 434 -68.67 -20.84 -5.44
C GLY A 434 -69.14 -20.55 -3.98
N SER A 435 -69.37 -19.27 -3.66
CA SER A 435 -69.61 -18.68 -2.31
C SER A 435 -71.00 -18.97 -1.67
N PRO A 436 -71.26 -18.54 -0.40
CA PRO A 436 -71.96 -17.25 -0.18
C PRO A 436 -71.59 -16.46 1.12
N GLN A 437 -72.33 -15.38 1.39
CA GLN A 437 -72.01 -14.26 2.31
C GLN A 437 -72.67 -14.33 3.72
N ARG A 438 -72.14 -13.50 4.65
CA ARG A 438 -72.80 -12.37 5.40
C ARG A 438 -72.80 -12.39 6.97
N THR A 439 -72.83 -11.15 7.51
CA THR A 439 -73.26 -10.67 8.85
C THR A 439 -72.45 -10.92 10.14
N ARG A 440 -71.50 -9.99 10.43
CA ARG A 440 -71.50 -9.02 11.55
C ARG A 440 -72.09 -9.40 12.93
N THR A 441 -71.24 -9.44 13.98
CA THR A 441 -71.46 -8.83 15.33
C THR A 441 -70.15 -8.71 16.13
N ARG A 442 -69.98 -7.61 16.91
CA ARG A 442 -69.09 -7.55 18.08
C ARG A 442 -69.85 -8.08 19.32
N PRO A 443 -69.15 -8.42 20.41
CA PRO A 443 -69.31 -7.55 21.59
C PRO A 443 -68.00 -7.16 22.29
N THR A 444 -68.11 -6.11 23.11
CA THR A 444 -67.18 -5.64 24.16
C THR A 444 -67.41 -6.42 25.47
N ILE A 445 -66.90 -5.90 26.61
CA ILE A 445 -67.08 -6.35 28.03
C ILE A 445 -65.91 -7.19 28.57
N ASP A 446 -65.35 -6.97 29.76
CA ASP A 446 -65.29 -5.74 30.59
C ASP A 446 -64.15 -5.82 31.62
N THR A 447 -63.85 -4.68 32.23
CA THR A 447 -63.09 -4.58 33.49
C THR A 447 -63.81 -5.24 34.68
N SER A 448 -63.11 -6.08 35.44
CA SER A 448 -63.19 -6.15 36.91
C SER A 448 -61.99 -6.96 37.44
N ASN A 449 -61.14 -6.51 38.36
CA ASN A 449 -61.31 -5.96 39.72
C ASN A 449 -61.19 -7.06 40.79
N THR A 450 -60.69 -6.67 41.98
CA THR A 450 -60.35 -7.48 43.17
C THR A 450 -59.08 -8.35 43.03
N GLY A 451 -58.14 -8.34 44.00
CA GLY A 451 -58.01 -7.42 45.13
C GLY A 451 -56.96 -7.87 46.17
N ALA A 452 -56.44 -6.90 46.94
CA ALA A 452 -55.67 -7.06 48.19
C ALA A 452 -54.31 -7.81 48.10
N ALA A 453 -53.24 -7.45 48.84
CA ALA A 453 -53.07 -6.42 49.87
C ALA A 453 -51.64 -5.83 49.88
N ASN A 454 -51.52 -4.61 50.42
CA ASN A 454 -50.30 -4.04 51.00
C ASN A 454 -49.88 -4.81 52.29
N PRO A 455 -48.71 -4.57 52.95
CA PRO A 455 -47.74 -3.48 52.75
C PRO A 455 -46.23 -3.86 52.79
N HIS A 456 -45.40 -2.82 52.59
CA HIS A 456 -44.09 -2.54 53.21
C HIS A 456 -44.04 -2.84 54.76
N PRO A 457 -42.88 -2.76 55.50
CA PRO A 457 -41.69 -1.93 55.20
C PRO A 457 -40.30 -2.40 55.71
N ALA A 458 -39.30 -1.56 55.39
CA ALA A 458 -38.14 -1.12 56.20
C ALA A 458 -37.13 -2.12 56.80
N GLY A 459 -35.84 -1.71 56.76
CA GLY A 459 -34.74 -2.45 57.39
C GLY A 459 -33.36 -1.85 57.10
N SER A 460 -33.13 -0.59 57.46
CA SER A 460 -31.81 0.06 57.35
C SER A 460 -30.84 -0.40 58.45
N GLN A 461 -29.56 -0.63 58.12
CA GLN A 461 -28.39 0.00 58.78
C GLN A 461 -27.04 -0.59 58.29
N GLN A 462 -26.06 0.32 58.11
CA GLN A 462 -24.67 0.33 58.62
C GLN A 462 -23.92 -1.00 58.96
N ALA A 463 -22.59 -1.11 58.90
CA ALA A 463 -21.52 -0.32 58.28
C ALA A 463 -20.15 -1.04 58.46
N VAL A 464 -19.29 -1.00 57.42
CA VAL A 464 -17.86 -0.59 57.45
C VAL A 464 -16.77 -1.47 58.15
N VAL A 465 -15.59 -1.50 57.49
CA VAL A 465 -14.30 -2.23 57.76
C VAL A 465 -14.39 -3.77 57.86
N ASP A 466 -13.43 -4.58 57.39
CA ASP A 466 -11.99 -4.37 57.22
C ASP A 466 -11.39 -5.13 56.01
N ALA A 467 -10.15 -4.79 55.62
CA ALA A 467 -9.34 -5.55 54.66
C ALA A 467 -7.97 -5.90 55.26
N PRO A 468 -7.49 -7.15 55.09
CA PRO A 468 -6.19 -7.37 54.43
C PRO A 468 -6.12 -8.75 53.70
N PRO A 469 -4.94 -9.21 53.22
CA PRO A 469 -4.13 -8.60 52.18
C PRO A 469 -3.87 -9.58 50.99
N LYS A 470 -2.96 -9.18 50.09
CA LYS A 470 -2.54 -9.93 48.88
C LYS A 470 -1.78 -11.24 49.20
N TRP A 471 -1.45 -11.96 48.10
CA TRP A 471 -0.44 -13.02 47.93
C TRP A 471 -0.66 -14.39 48.62
N MET A 472 -1.28 -15.34 47.90
CA MET A 472 -0.95 -16.79 47.99
C MET A 472 -1.55 -17.59 46.81
N PHE A 473 -1.09 -17.34 45.58
CA PHE A 473 -1.25 -18.32 44.50
C PHE A 473 -0.11 -19.33 44.57
N TRP A 474 -0.39 -20.56 45.01
CA TRP A 474 0.24 -21.84 44.63
C TRP A 474 -0.22 -22.93 45.63
N LYS A 475 -1.46 -23.42 45.50
CA LYS A 475 -1.86 -24.69 46.14
C LYS A 475 -2.86 -25.43 45.27
N LYS A 476 -2.47 -26.60 44.76
CA LYS A 476 -3.41 -27.57 44.18
C LYS A 476 -4.45 -27.92 45.26
N ARG A 477 -5.74 -27.89 44.91
CA ARG A 477 -6.79 -28.53 45.71
C ARG A 477 -7.48 -29.57 44.82
N SER A 478 -7.72 -30.73 45.41
CA SER A 478 -8.30 -31.91 44.77
C SER A 478 -9.80 -31.74 44.48
N LYS A 479 -10.33 -32.58 43.59
CA LYS A 479 -11.77 -32.79 43.39
C LYS A 479 -12.50 -33.09 44.71
N ALA A 480 -13.65 -32.47 44.90
CA ALA A 480 -14.88 -33.09 45.41
C ALA A 480 -16.08 -32.17 45.09
N ASP A 481 -17.05 -32.73 44.39
CA ASP A 481 -18.51 -32.60 44.48
C ASP A 481 -19.22 -31.22 44.35
N ASP A 482 -19.97 -31.11 43.24
CA ASP A 482 -21.36 -30.65 43.06
C ASP A 482 -22.02 -29.67 44.06
N ASP A 483 -22.59 -28.56 43.55
CA ASP A 483 -24.05 -28.43 43.35
C ASP A 483 -24.43 -27.22 42.44
N HIS A 484 -25.72 -27.10 42.09
CA HIS A 484 -26.34 -26.31 41.02
C HIS A 484 -26.16 -24.78 41.00
N GLY A 485 -26.23 -24.23 39.78
CA GLY A 485 -26.53 -22.82 39.50
C GLY A 485 -27.11 -22.62 38.10
N LYS A 486 -28.45 -22.65 37.97
CA LYS A 486 -29.16 -22.27 36.74
C LYS A 486 -28.97 -20.77 36.47
N GLY A 487 -28.82 -20.41 35.19
CA GLY A 487 -29.08 -19.08 34.67
C GLY A 487 -30.02 -19.21 33.48
N ASP A 488 -31.10 -18.43 33.48
CA ASP A 488 -32.18 -18.54 32.51
C ASP A 488 -31.78 -17.96 31.14
N ASP A 489 -32.09 -18.69 30.07
CA ASP A 489 -32.10 -18.21 28.67
C ASP A 489 -33.47 -18.57 28.08
N ASP A 490 -34.29 -17.56 27.75
CA ASP A 490 -35.63 -17.75 27.19
C ASP A 490 -35.59 -18.41 25.80
N GLU A 491 -36.34 -19.50 25.62
CA GLU A 491 -36.45 -20.21 24.34
C GLU A 491 -37.52 -19.62 23.42
N ILE A 492 -37.15 -19.36 22.15
CA ILE A 492 -38.09 -19.23 21.04
C ILE A 492 -37.94 -20.50 20.17
N PRO A 493 -39.03 -21.25 19.89
CA PRO A 493 -38.90 -22.58 19.29
C PRO A 493 -38.75 -22.53 17.77
N PHE A 494 -37.56 -22.87 17.27
CA PHE A 494 -37.39 -23.35 15.90
C PHE A 494 -37.15 -24.85 15.91
N ASN A 495 -38.17 -25.61 15.53
CA ASN A 495 -38.17 -27.06 15.53
C ASN A 495 -37.63 -27.60 14.21
N HIS A 496 -36.38 -28.09 14.20
CA HIS A 496 -35.96 -29.16 13.30
C HIS A 496 -34.86 -30.00 13.96
N GLN A 497 -35.21 -31.25 14.28
CA GLN A 497 -34.28 -32.23 14.84
C GLN A 497 -33.36 -32.78 13.74
N SER A 498 -32.05 -32.71 13.98
CA SER A 498 -31.04 -33.57 13.34
C SER A 498 -30.32 -34.35 14.44
N PRO A 499 -29.94 -35.63 14.22
CA PRO A 499 -29.53 -36.53 15.29
C PRO A 499 -28.17 -36.14 15.88
N VAL A 500 -28.15 -35.75 17.16
CA VAL A 500 -26.93 -35.53 17.93
C VAL A 500 -26.43 -36.86 18.49
N SER A 501 -25.31 -37.35 17.96
CA SER A 501 -24.60 -38.52 18.53
C SER A 501 -23.99 -38.17 19.91
N PRO A 502 -23.99 -39.09 20.88
CA PRO A 502 -23.58 -38.79 22.25
C PRO A 502 -22.07 -38.50 22.36
N HIS A 503 -21.72 -37.34 22.91
CA HIS A 503 -20.33 -36.99 23.19
C HIS A 503 -19.83 -37.70 24.46
N THR A 504 -18.90 -38.64 24.29
CA THR A 504 -18.13 -39.19 25.40
C THR A 504 -17.12 -38.16 25.89
N THR A 505 -17.20 -37.78 27.17
CA THR A 505 -16.17 -36.97 27.84
C THR A 505 -14.86 -37.75 27.94
N HIS A 506 -13.84 -37.34 27.18
CA HIS A 506 -12.48 -37.81 27.39
C HIS A 506 -11.64 -36.82 28.21
N SER A 507 -10.82 -37.40 29.09
CA SER A 507 -9.80 -36.76 29.90
C SER A 507 -8.79 -35.95 29.08
N MET A 508 -8.13 -35.02 29.76
CA MET A 508 -7.00 -34.24 29.24
C MET A 508 -5.72 -35.08 29.18
N ASP A 509 -5.76 -36.16 28.40
CA ASP A 509 -4.58 -36.86 27.95
C ASP A 509 -3.88 -36.01 26.87
N LEU A 510 -2.55 -36.13 26.79
CA LEU A 510 -1.79 -35.60 25.64
C LEU A 510 -2.46 -36.11 24.37
N PRO A 511 -2.71 -35.26 23.34
CA PRO A 511 -3.45 -35.68 22.17
C PRO A 511 -2.76 -36.90 21.57
N ALA A 512 -3.39 -38.06 21.70
CA ALA A 512 -2.95 -39.28 21.06
C ALA A 512 -2.72 -38.93 19.59
N LYS A 513 -1.55 -39.31 19.04
CA LYS A 513 -1.30 -39.16 17.61
C LYS A 513 -2.43 -39.92 16.90
N GLY A 514 -3.42 -39.18 16.41
CA GLY A 514 -4.39 -39.73 15.47
C GLY A 514 -3.63 -40.37 14.32
N PRO A 515 -4.20 -41.41 13.68
CA PRO A 515 -3.50 -42.20 12.67
C PRO A 515 -2.79 -41.25 11.70
N SER A 516 -1.47 -41.41 11.58
CA SER A 516 -0.64 -40.51 10.78
C SER A 516 -1.21 -40.48 9.38
N LYS A 517 -1.78 -39.33 8.97
CA LYS A 517 -2.41 -39.19 7.65
C LYS A 517 -1.35 -39.51 6.59
N GLU A 518 -1.46 -40.68 6.01
CA GLU A 518 -0.53 -41.18 5.02
C GLU A 518 -0.89 -40.51 3.69
N TYR A 519 -0.16 -39.44 3.37
CA TYR A 519 -0.26 -38.80 2.07
C TYR A 519 0.26 -39.76 0.99
N PRO A 520 -0.31 -39.74 -0.23
CA PRO A 520 0.18 -40.57 -1.31
C PRO A 520 1.66 -40.24 -1.62
N LYS A 521 2.41 -41.25 -2.12
CA LYS A 521 3.83 -41.10 -2.42
C LYS A 521 4.05 -40.03 -3.47
N ALA A 522 4.63 -38.90 -3.07
CA ALA A 522 4.75 -37.71 -3.91
C ALA A 522 5.82 -37.80 -5.01
N PHE A 523 6.76 -38.74 -4.91
CA PHE A 523 7.86 -38.93 -5.85
C PHE A 523 8.28 -40.41 -5.88
N ASN A 524 8.99 -40.79 -6.94
CA ASN A 524 9.47 -42.15 -7.18
C ASN A 524 10.91 -42.33 -6.68
N GLU A 525 11.10 -43.12 -5.62
CA GLU A 525 12.42 -43.34 -4.99
C GLU A 525 13.48 -43.96 -5.92
N LYS A 526 13.07 -44.60 -7.02
CA LYS A 526 13.99 -45.14 -8.05
C LYS A 526 14.80 -44.04 -8.75
N TYR A 527 14.24 -42.84 -8.85
CA TYR A 527 14.86 -41.67 -9.50
C TYR A 527 15.39 -40.64 -8.48
N ALA A 528 15.36 -40.97 -7.18
CA ALA A 528 15.93 -40.10 -6.14
C ALA A 528 17.46 -40.15 -6.15
N ASP A 529 18.09 -38.99 -5.95
CA ASP A 529 19.56 -38.83 -5.81
C ASP A 529 20.38 -39.37 -7.00
N ASP A 530 19.86 -39.26 -8.23
CA ASP A 530 20.46 -39.72 -9.50
C ASP A 530 20.81 -41.22 -9.56
N LYS A 531 20.01 -42.06 -8.88
CA LYS A 531 20.12 -43.54 -8.93
C LYS A 531 19.79 -44.16 -10.29
N ASP A 532 19.26 -43.39 -11.25
CA ASP A 532 18.88 -43.85 -12.59
C ASP A 532 19.98 -43.69 -13.66
N GLY A 533 21.14 -43.15 -13.27
CA GLY A 533 22.31 -42.97 -14.14
C GLY A 533 22.93 -41.58 -14.00
N ASP A 534 24.16 -41.40 -14.44
CA ASP A 534 24.88 -40.13 -14.25
C ASP A 534 24.24 -38.95 -15.00
N PRO A 535 23.98 -37.81 -14.34
CA PRO A 535 23.42 -36.61 -14.95
C PRO A 535 24.44 -35.88 -15.83
N LEU A 536 23.96 -35.17 -16.85
CA LEU A 536 24.78 -34.47 -17.84
C LEU A 536 25.75 -33.45 -17.22
N TRP A 537 25.38 -32.81 -16.09
CA TRP A 537 26.26 -31.84 -15.42
C TRP A 537 27.56 -32.45 -14.85
N LYS A 538 27.60 -33.76 -14.53
CA LYS A 538 28.81 -34.42 -14.02
C LYS A 538 29.98 -34.43 -15.01
N GLN A 539 29.70 -34.20 -16.30
CA GLN A 539 30.73 -34.04 -17.32
C GLN A 539 31.58 -32.77 -17.13
N TYR A 540 31.04 -31.75 -16.44
CA TYR A 540 31.67 -30.45 -16.24
C TYR A 540 31.93 -30.10 -14.75
N LEU A 541 31.12 -30.63 -13.84
CA LEU A 541 31.14 -30.31 -12.41
C LEU A 541 31.37 -31.54 -11.54
N SER A 542 32.12 -31.38 -10.45
CA SER A 542 32.22 -32.38 -9.38
C SER A 542 31.02 -32.25 -8.46
N SER A 543 30.61 -33.33 -7.79
CA SER A 543 29.56 -33.29 -6.75
C SER A 543 29.87 -32.30 -5.61
N LYS A 544 31.14 -31.89 -5.42
CA LYS A 544 31.54 -30.86 -4.46
C LYS A 544 31.20 -29.43 -4.89
N ASP A 545 30.96 -29.21 -6.19
CA ASP A 545 30.65 -27.90 -6.76
C ASP A 545 29.15 -27.56 -6.72
N ARG A 546 28.29 -28.54 -6.38
CA ARG A 546 26.83 -28.39 -6.37
C ARG A 546 26.39 -27.50 -5.20
N PRO A 547 25.42 -26.59 -5.38
CA PRO A 547 24.93 -25.74 -4.30
C PRO A 547 24.41 -26.57 -3.13
N THR A 548 24.89 -26.26 -1.93
CA THR A 548 24.46 -26.87 -0.66
C THR A 548 23.79 -25.83 0.22
N MET A 549 22.74 -26.25 0.93
CA MET A 549 22.10 -25.44 1.97
C MET A 549 22.36 -26.05 3.34
N THR A 550 22.26 -25.22 4.37
CA THR A 550 22.33 -25.68 5.76
C THR A 550 20.91 -25.67 6.34
N LEU A 551 20.43 -26.83 6.79
CA LEU A 551 19.11 -26.92 7.43
C LEU A 551 19.15 -26.24 8.81
N PRO A 552 18.03 -25.69 9.31
CA PRO A 552 17.98 -25.12 10.65
C PRO A 552 18.33 -26.18 11.70
N PRO A 553 19.03 -25.80 12.78
CA PRO A 553 19.47 -26.75 13.80
C PRO A 553 18.27 -27.42 14.48
N PHE A 554 18.44 -28.69 14.84
CA PHE A 554 17.43 -29.53 15.50
C PHE A 554 16.10 -29.70 14.71
N GLY A 555 16.06 -29.34 13.42
CA GLY A 555 14.83 -29.40 12.60
C GLY A 555 13.80 -28.32 12.93
N VAL A 556 14.18 -27.32 13.72
CA VAL A 556 13.28 -26.26 14.22
C VAL A 556 13.12 -25.17 13.16
N LYS A 557 12.04 -25.23 12.39
CA LYS A 557 11.82 -24.41 11.17
C LYS A 557 11.90 -22.88 11.36
N TRP A 558 11.63 -22.36 12.57
CA TRP A 558 11.66 -20.92 12.85
C TRP A 558 13.06 -20.37 13.12
N LEU A 559 14.04 -21.22 13.45
CA LEU A 559 15.43 -20.79 13.66
C LEU A 559 16.11 -20.51 12.31
N PRO A 560 16.99 -19.49 12.22
CA PRO A 560 17.79 -19.26 11.02
C PRO A 560 18.76 -20.41 10.78
N SER A 561 19.08 -20.68 9.51
CA SER A 561 20.10 -21.64 9.10
C SER A 561 21.49 -21.15 9.52
N LEU A 562 22.02 -21.66 10.63
CA LEU A 562 23.35 -21.32 11.12
C LEU A 562 24.42 -22.17 10.40
N PRO A 563 25.35 -21.57 9.61
CA PRO A 563 26.23 -22.28 8.67
C PRO A 563 27.27 -23.21 9.30
N LEU A 564 27.39 -23.19 10.64
CA LEU A 564 28.33 -24.00 11.42
C LEU A 564 27.66 -25.09 12.28
N ILE A 565 26.33 -25.05 12.46
CA ILE A 565 25.60 -25.94 13.41
C ILE A 565 24.61 -26.85 12.69
N GLY A 566 23.99 -26.39 11.60
CA GLY A 566 23.00 -27.17 10.87
C GLY A 566 23.59 -28.26 9.99
N LYS A 567 22.78 -29.28 9.66
CA LYS A 567 23.15 -30.32 8.69
C LYS A 567 23.23 -29.69 7.30
N LYS A 568 24.39 -29.82 6.64
CA LYS A 568 24.53 -29.48 5.21
C LYS A 568 23.87 -30.55 4.35
N VAL A 569 23.05 -30.12 3.41
CA VAL A 569 22.37 -30.97 2.43
C VAL A 569 22.53 -30.38 1.04
N ASP A 570 22.42 -31.21 0.02
CA ASP A 570 22.33 -30.77 -1.36
C ASP A 570 21.03 -29.98 -1.57
N THR A 571 21.12 -28.75 -2.08
CA THR A 571 19.96 -27.87 -2.24
C THR A 571 18.96 -28.41 -3.25
N ILE A 572 19.45 -28.99 -4.36
CA ILE A 572 18.60 -29.41 -5.47
C ILE A 572 17.83 -30.66 -5.10
N TYR A 573 18.51 -31.71 -4.62
CA TYR A 573 17.81 -32.94 -4.20
C TYR A 573 16.84 -32.67 -3.05
N TYR A 574 17.25 -31.86 -2.05
CA TYR A 574 16.39 -31.54 -0.91
C TYR A 574 15.15 -30.75 -1.32
N CYS A 575 15.31 -29.64 -2.07
CA CYS A 575 14.17 -28.85 -2.51
C CYS A 575 13.27 -29.62 -3.49
N ARG A 576 13.83 -30.37 -4.45
CA ARG A 576 13.02 -31.16 -5.41
C ARG A 576 12.13 -32.17 -4.69
N LYS A 577 12.68 -32.85 -3.67
CA LYS A 577 11.94 -33.78 -2.80
C LYS A 577 10.86 -33.09 -1.96
N GLU A 578 11.20 -32.01 -1.27
CA GLU A 578 10.25 -31.33 -0.38
C GLU A 578 9.18 -30.54 -1.14
N VAL A 579 9.49 -29.97 -2.32
CA VAL A 579 8.49 -29.32 -3.19
C VAL A 579 7.51 -30.35 -3.76
N ALA A 580 7.99 -31.51 -4.23
CA ALA A 580 7.11 -32.61 -4.66
C ALA A 580 6.15 -33.03 -3.53
N ARG A 581 6.70 -33.26 -2.33
CA ARG A 581 5.94 -33.62 -1.14
C ARG A 581 4.92 -32.55 -0.75
N LEU A 582 5.33 -31.28 -0.70
CA LEU A 582 4.45 -30.18 -0.31
C LEU A 582 3.33 -29.94 -1.33
N ASN A 583 3.58 -30.08 -2.64
CA ASN A 583 2.51 -29.97 -3.65
C ASN A 583 1.39 -30.99 -3.43
N VAL A 584 1.74 -32.25 -3.15
CA VAL A 584 0.77 -33.32 -2.83
C VAL A 584 0.09 -33.07 -1.49
N GLU A 585 0.84 -32.68 -0.46
CA GLU A 585 0.27 -32.35 0.85
C GLU A 585 -0.71 -31.16 0.79
N ILE A 586 -0.42 -30.14 -0.02
CA ILE A 586 -1.25 -28.94 -0.19
C ILE A 586 -2.52 -29.28 -0.97
N GLU A 587 -2.43 -29.97 -2.10
CA GLU A 587 -3.59 -30.37 -2.91
C GLU A 587 -4.56 -31.29 -2.13
N GLN A 588 -4.01 -32.23 -1.35
CA GLN A 588 -4.81 -33.11 -0.50
C GLN A 588 -5.46 -32.36 0.68
N ASP A 589 -4.84 -31.30 1.18
CA ASP A 589 -5.43 -30.44 2.22
C ASP A 589 -6.41 -29.39 1.64
N GLN A 590 -6.20 -28.92 0.41
CA GLN A 590 -7.10 -28.03 -0.35
C GLN A 590 -8.41 -28.75 -0.75
N SER A 591 -8.34 -30.04 -1.08
CA SER A 591 -9.53 -30.85 -1.40
C SER A 591 -10.39 -31.22 -0.18
N ALA A 592 -9.90 -31.01 1.05
CA ALA A 592 -10.66 -31.24 2.29
C ALA A 592 -10.68 -30.00 3.22
N PRO A 593 -11.23 -28.84 2.81
CA PRO A 593 -11.22 -27.62 3.62
C PRO A 593 -11.94 -27.76 4.97
N GLU A 594 -12.93 -28.65 5.04
CA GLU A 594 -13.77 -28.86 6.22
C GLU A 594 -13.00 -29.37 7.45
N LYS A 595 -11.84 -29.98 7.23
CA LYS A 595 -10.87 -30.43 8.24
C LYS A 595 -10.37 -29.28 9.14
N TYR A 596 -10.37 -28.04 8.63
CA TYR A 596 -9.84 -26.88 9.34
C TYR A 596 -10.90 -26.24 10.25
N PRO A 597 -10.57 -25.90 11.51
CA PRO A 597 -11.55 -25.40 12.47
C PRO A 597 -12.08 -24.02 12.07
N LEU A 598 -13.34 -23.73 12.42
CA LEU A 598 -13.97 -22.45 12.18
C LEU A 598 -13.35 -21.35 13.06
N MET A 599 -13.20 -20.15 12.51
CA MET A 599 -12.88 -18.92 13.25
C MET A 599 -14.14 -18.22 13.75
N ASN A 600 -14.01 -17.30 14.69
CA ASN A 600 -15.11 -16.47 15.21
C ASN A 600 -15.49 -15.29 14.28
N SER A 601 -15.39 -15.46 12.97
CA SER A 601 -15.65 -14.41 11.97
C SER A 601 -16.21 -14.95 10.65
N ALA A 602 -16.95 -14.11 9.95
CA ALA A 602 -17.55 -14.43 8.65
C ALA A 602 -17.68 -13.18 7.78
N PHE A 603 -17.71 -13.37 6.46
CA PHE A 603 -18.08 -12.36 5.49
C PHE A 603 -19.54 -12.60 5.07
N VAL A 604 -20.36 -11.56 5.14
CA VAL A 604 -21.78 -11.58 4.75
C VAL A 604 -21.94 -10.61 3.58
N GLN A 605 -22.27 -11.11 2.39
CA GLN A 605 -22.55 -10.30 1.21
C GLN A 605 -24.04 -10.10 1.04
N PHE A 606 -24.44 -8.85 0.83
CA PHE A 606 -25.81 -8.46 0.52
C PHE A 606 -26.00 -8.26 -0.99
N ASN A 607 -27.23 -8.30 -1.47
CA ASN A 607 -27.51 -7.97 -2.88
C ASN A 607 -27.44 -6.45 -3.16
N GLN A 608 -27.51 -5.61 -2.12
CA GLN A 608 -27.47 -4.14 -2.24
C GLN A 608 -26.38 -3.52 -1.35
N GLN A 609 -25.75 -2.43 -1.79
CA GLN A 609 -24.70 -1.74 -1.04
C GLN A 609 -25.26 -1.11 0.25
N VAL A 610 -26.44 -0.49 0.19
CA VAL A 610 -27.09 0.11 1.36
C VAL A 610 -27.37 -0.90 2.45
N ALA A 611 -27.77 -2.13 2.11
CA ALA A 611 -27.96 -3.21 3.08
C ALA A 611 -26.68 -3.50 3.89
N ALA A 612 -25.52 -3.53 3.23
CA ALA A 612 -24.23 -3.68 3.91
C ALA A 612 -23.91 -2.51 4.86
N HIS A 613 -24.17 -1.27 4.45
CA HIS A 613 -24.01 -0.09 5.31
C HIS A 613 -25.00 -0.05 6.49
N MET A 614 -26.24 -0.50 6.30
CA MET A 614 -27.26 -0.62 7.34
C MET A 614 -26.89 -1.72 8.35
N ALA A 615 -26.53 -2.92 7.87
CA ALA A 615 -26.10 -4.04 8.69
C ALA A 615 -24.89 -3.67 9.56
N CYS A 616 -23.92 -2.94 9.01
CA CYS A 616 -22.75 -2.49 9.76
C CYS A 616 -23.10 -1.52 10.91
N GLN A 617 -24.04 -0.59 10.69
CA GLN A 617 -24.52 0.37 11.68
C GLN A 617 -25.48 -0.23 12.71
N SER A 618 -26.25 -1.25 12.34
CA SER A 618 -27.20 -1.95 13.21
C SER A 618 -26.52 -2.66 14.39
N LEU A 619 -27.23 -2.86 15.50
CA LEU A 619 -26.76 -3.70 16.61
C LEU A 619 -27.18 -5.17 16.38
N SER A 620 -26.27 -5.99 15.84
CA SER A 620 -26.58 -7.38 15.47
C SER A 620 -26.73 -8.36 16.64
N HIS A 621 -26.32 -8.01 17.86
CA HIS A 621 -26.34 -8.92 19.02
C HIS A 621 -26.53 -8.15 20.33
N HIS A 622 -27.24 -8.74 21.30
CA HIS A 622 -27.57 -8.10 22.59
C HIS A 622 -26.40 -8.13 23.60
N VAL A 623 -25.61 -9.21 23.65
CA VAL A 623 -24.40 -9.28 24.49
C VAL A 623 -23.32 -8.32 23.94
N PRO A 624 -22.70 -7.46 24.79
CA PRO A 624 -21.61 -6.57 24.38
C PRO A 624 -20.41 -7.31 23.79
N GLN A 625 -19.71 -6.66 22.85
CA GLN A 625 -18.52 -7.18 22.16
C GLN A 625 -18.73 -8.44 21.28
N HIS A 626 -19.95 -8.96 21.18
CA HIS A 626 -20.32 -10.04 20.24
C HIS A 626 -20.81 -9.48 18.91
N MET A 627 -20.54 -10.21 17.82
CA MET A 627 -20.80 -9.80 16.43
C MET A 627 -20.25 -8.40 16.08
N CYS A 628 -19.18 -7.97 16.76
CA CYS A 628 -18.48 -6.72 16.48
C CYS A 628 -16.95 -6.86 16.70
N PRO A 629 -16.13 -5.98 16.07
CA PRO A 629 -16.53 -4.95 15.12
C PRO A 629 -17.05 -5.54 13.80
N ARG A 630 -17.90 -4.77 13.13
CA ARG A 630 -18.30 -4.99 11.74
C ARG A 630 -17.48 -4.05 10.86
N HIS A 631 -16.99 -4.55 9.73
CA HIS A 631 -16.19 -3.78 8.78
C HIS A 631 -16.79 -3.88 7.38
N ILE A 632 -16.91 -2.72 6.72
CA ILE A 632 -17.34 -2.55 5.33
C ILE A 632 -16.16 -2.08 4.48
N GLU A 633 -16.29 -2.12 3.15
CA GLU A 633 -15.23 -1.75 2.21
C GLU A 633 -13.95 -2.57 2.41
N VAL A 634 -14.11 -3.86 2.74
CA VAL A 634 -12.99 -4.79 2.88
C VAL A 634 -12.68 -5.37 1.52
N SER A 635 -11.55 -4.98 0.92
CA SER A 635 -11.02 -5.67 -0.26
C SER A 635 -10.56 -7.08 0.13
N PRO A 636 -10.89 -8.14 -0.64
CA PRO A 636 -10.48 -9.51 -0.34
C PRO A 636 -8.97 -9.68 -0.17
N ASP A 637 -8.17 -8.96 -0.95
CA ASP A 637 -6.71 -9.06 -0.95
C ASP A 637 -6.04 -8.16 0.12
N ASP A 638 -6.82 -7.33 0.82
CA ASP A 638 -6.38 -6.58 2.01
C ASP A 638 -6.65 -7.36 3.32
N VAL A 639 -7.29 -8.53 3.26
CA VAL A 639 -7.67 -9.34 4.45
C VAL A 639 -6.46 -10.01 5.10
N ILE A 640 -6.30 -9.81 6.41
CA ILE A 640 -5.23 -10.41 7.21
C ILE A 640 -5.78 -11.60 7.99
N TRP A 641 -5.86 -12.74 7.30
CA TRP A 641 -6.47 -13.99 7.78
C TRP A 641 -6.00 -14.43 9.18
N SER A 642 -4.70 -14.33 9.48
CA SER A 642 -4.15 -14.71 10.80
C SER A 642 -4.67 -13.87 11.97
N ASN A 643 -5.18 -12.66 11.72
CA ASN A 643 -5.80 -11.80 12.74
C ASN A 643 -7.31 -12.06 12.91
N MET A 644 -7.96 -12.79 12.01
CA MET A 644 -9.42 -13.01 11.98
C MET A 644 -9.93 -13.98 13.06
N LYS A 645 -9.01 -14.68 13.74
CA LYS A 645 -9.26 -15.57 14.89
C LYS A 645 -9.09 -14.89 16.26
N ILE A 646 -8.72 -13.61 16.29
CA ILE A 646 -8.43 -12.90 17.55
C ILE A 646 -9.76 -12.59 18.27
N SER A 647 -9.80 -12.91 19.58
CA SER A 647 -10.93 -12.52 20.43
C SER A 647 -10.83 -11.06 20.89
N TRP A 648 -11.97 -10.43 21.17
CA TRP A 648 -12.03 -9.00 21.53
C TRP A 648 -11.17 -8.62 22.74
N TRP A 649 -11.14 -9.45 23.80
CA TRP A 649 -10.26 -9.25 24.96
C TRP A 649 -8.77 -9.32 24.60
N GLN A 650 -8.37 -10.31 23.79
CA GLN A 650 -6.99 -10.42 23.32
C GLN A 650 -6.59 -9.22 22.47
N ARG A 651 -7.50 -8.71 21.64
CA ARG A 651 -7.28 -7.47 20.87
C ARG A 651 -7.07 -6.26 21.78
N TYR A 652 -7.87 -6.10 22.84
CA TYR A 652 -7.68 -5.00 23.79
C TYR A 652 -6.30 -5.07 24.48
N MET A 653 -5.92 -6.25 24.99
CA MET A 653 -4.60 -6.46 25.60
C MET A 653 -3.43 -6.24 24.62
N ARG A 654 -3.58 -6.66 23.36
CA ARG A 654 -2.59 -6.42 22.29
C ARG A 654 -2.46 -4.93 21.97
N VAL A 655 -3.58 -4.21 21.82
CA VAL A 655 -3.56 -2.77 21.55
C VAL A 655 -2.91 -2.02 22.71
N ALA A 656 -3.28 -2.30 23.96
CA ALA A 656 -2.65 -1.69 25.14
C ALA A 656 -1.14 -1.97 25.20
N GLY A 657 -0.74 -3.25 25.07
CA GLY A 657 0.67 -3.65 25.08
C GLY A 657 1.49 -3.01 23.96
N ILE A 658 0.95 -2.94 22.73
CA ILE A 658 1.63 -2.28 21.62
C ILE A 658 1.68 -0.76 21.80
N THR A 659 0.64 -0.11 22.34
CA THR A 659 0.70 1.33 22.64
C THR A 659 1.80 1.66 23.64
N VAL A 660 1.95 0.85 24.70
CA VAL A 660 3.06 0.98 25.66
C VAL A 660 4.41 0.71 24.98
N ALA A 661 4.51 -0.33 24.15
CA ALA A 661 5.73 -0.64 23.40
C ALA A 661 6.12 0.47 22.42
N THR A 662 5.16 1.12 21.75
CA THR A 662 5.40 2.30 20.92
C THR A 662 5.87 3.49 21.75
N GLY A 663 5.26 3.75 22.91
CA GLY A 663 5.73 4.82 23.81
C GLY A 663 7.18 4.60 24.29
N ALA A 664 7.50 3.37 24.71
CA ALA A 664 8.85 2.98 25.09
C ALA A 664 9.83 3.05 23.90
N LEU A 665 9.41 2.65 22.70
CA LEU A 665 10.21 2.78 21.47
C LEU A 665 10.53 4.25 21.17
N VAL A 666 9.53 5.14 21.26
CA VAL A 666 9.72 6.58 21.00
C VAL A 666 10.70 7.18 22.00
N ILE A 667 10.55 6.93 23.31
CA ILE A 667 11.46 7.48 24.34
C ILE A 667 12.86 6.87 24.20
N GLY A 668 12.95 5.55 24.02
CA GLY A 668 14.21 4.81 23.95
C GLY A 668 15.01 5.01 22.65
N TRP A 669 14.42 5.57 21.58
CA TRP A 669 15.09 5.67 20.27
C TRP A 669 16.34 6.56 20.26
N ALA A 670 16.46 7.48 21.22
CA ALA A 670 17.67 8.27 21.41
C ALA A 670 18.90 7.39 21.71
N PHE A 671 18.73 6.23 22.36
CA PHE A 671 19.85 5.35 22.72
C PHE A 671 20.50 4.68 21.48
N PRO A 672 19.77 4.00 20.57
CA PRO A 672 20.35 3.51 19.32
C PRO A 672 21.00 4.61 18.46
N VAL A 673 20.41 5.81 18.41
CA VAL A 673 20.96 6.96 17.68
C VAL A 673 22.28 7.42 18.33
N ALA A 674 22.35 7.49 19.66
CA ALA A 674 23.56 7.85 20.39
C ALA A 674 24.69 6.83 20.17
N VAL A 675 24.39 5.52 20.18
CA VAL A 675 25.37 4.46 19.90
C VAL A 675 25.97 4.61 18.50
N VAL A 676 25.15 4.92 17.48
CA VAL A 676 25.66 5.22 16.13
C VAL A 676 26.47 6.53 16.13
N GLY A 677 26.04 7.55 16.86
CA GLY A 677 26.75 8.82 17.00
C GLY A 677 28.15 8.66 17.64
N LEU A 678 28.30 7.79 18.63
CA LEU A 678 29.58 7.48 19.26
C LEU A 678 30.61 6.93 18.26
N VAL A 679 30.21 6.20 17.22
CA VAL A 679 31.12 5.72 16.15
C VAL A 679 31.88 6.87 15.46
N SER A 680 31.33 8.08 15.48
CA SER A 680 31.99 9.29 14.96
C SER A 680 33.06 9.89 15.90
N GLN A 681 33.15 9.40 17.14
CA GLN A 681 34.04 9.83 18.22
C GLN A 681 35.00 8.69 18.59
N ILE A 682 35.81 8.22 17.62
CA ILE A 682 36.72 7.09 17.81
C ILE A 682 37.66 7.31 19.00
N ASP A 683 38.21 8.52 19.15
CA ASP A 683 39.18 8.85 20.20
C ASP A 683 38.60 8.60 21.61
N TYR A 684 37.33 8.99 21.84
CA TYR A 684 36.62 8.70 23.08
C TYR A 684 36.37 7.19 23.27
N LEU A 685 36.06 6.45 22.20
CA LEU A 685 35.88 5.00 22.25
C LEU A 685 37.18 4.25 22.57
N THR A 686 38.33 4.68 22.04
CA THR A 686 39.62 4.00 22.24
C THR A 686 40.27 4.35 23.58
N GLU A 687 39.94 5.50 24.16
CA GLU A 687 40.18 5.82 25.57
C GLU A 687 39.30 4.98 26.51
N THR A 688 37.98 4.96 26.27
CA THR A 688 37.01 4.32 27.18
C THR A 688 37.06 2.79 27.12
N ILE A 689 37.40 2.21 25.96
CA ILE A 689 37.36 0.77 25.70
C ILE A 689 38.73 0.30 25.18
N PRO A 690 39.65 -0.13 26.06
CA PRO A 690 41.07 -0.36 25.70
C PRO A 690 41.30 -1.38 24.58
N TRP A 691 40.40 -2.35 24.40
CA TRP A 691 40.52 -3.35 23.33
C TRP A 691 40.22 -2.80 21.93
N LEU A 692 39.68 -1.58 21.80
CA LEU A 692 39.44 -0.92 20.51
C LEU A 692 40.65 -0.11 20.00
N ARG A 693 41.72 0.06 20.80
CA ARG A 693 42.95 0.81 20.41
C ARG A 693 43.67 0.28 19.16
N TRP A 694 43.33 -0.90 18.66
CA TRP A 694 43.83 -1.33 17.34
C TRP A 694 43.33 -0.44 16.20
N ILE A 695 42.20 0.26 16.37
CA ILE A 695 41.64 1.18 15.37
C ILE A 695 42.56 2.38 15.12
N GLU A 696 43.25 2.87 16.16
CA GLU A 696 44.25 3.95 16.06
C GLU A 696 45.47 3.57 15.18
N ARG A 697 45.67 2.27 14.93
CA ARG A 697 46.75 1.75 14.07
C ARG A 697 46.37 1.73 12.58
N LEU A 698 45.13 2.07 12.23
CA LEU A 698 44.67 2.18 10.84
C LEU A 698 45.16 3.50 10.21
N PRO A 699 45.27 3.59 8.87
CA PRO A 699 45.65 4.84 8.20
C PRO A 699 44.62 5.95 8.44
N ASN A 700 45.08 7.21 8.55
CA ASN A 700 44.21 8.38 8.77
C ASN A 700 43.05 8.49 7.76
N SER A 701 43.26 8.09 6.51
CA SER A 701 42.21 8.04 5.48
C SER A 701 41.08 7.04 5.80
N VAL A 702 41.41 5.95 6.50
CA VAL A 702 40.45 4.93 6.95
C VAL A 702 39.73 5.40 8.21
N LEU A 703 40.43 6.03 9.18
CA LEU A 703 39.75 6.65 10.33
C LEU A 703 38.77 7.74 9.88
N GLY A 704 39.18 8.61 8.94
CA GLY A 704 38.31 9.64 8.37
C GLY A 704 37.10 9.06 7.62
N LEU A 705 37.25 7.92 6.95
CA LEU A 705 36.13 7.19 6.34
C LEU A 705 35.19 6.60 7.39
N ILE A 706 35.72 5.98 8.45
CA ILE A 706 34.92 5.42 9.54
C ILE A 706 34.15 6.54 10.26
N GLN A 707 34.83 7.59 10.72
CA GLN A 707 34.20 8.73 11.41
C GLN A 707 33.22 9.51 10.52
N GLY A 708 33.49 9.58 9.20
CA GLY A 708 32.75 10.43 8.27
C GLY A 708 31.65 9.76 7.44
N VAL A 709 31.66 8.42 7.29
CA VAL A 709 30.70 7.69 6.43
C VAL A 709 29.93 6.59 7.19
N LEU A 710 30.53 5.96 8.20
CA LEU A 710 29.88 4.87 8.92
C LEU A 710 28.70 5.33 9.83
N PRO A 711 28.81 6.42 10.62
CA PRO A 711 27.67 6.97 11.37
C PRO A 711 26.51 7.45 10.48
N PRO A 712 26.74 8.21 9.38
CA PRO A 712 25.68 8.58 8.43
C PRO A 712 24.93 7.37 7.88
N LEU A 713 25.67 6.31 7.53
CA LEU A 713 25.12 5.07 6.96
C LEU A 713 24.38 4.25 8.02
N GLY A 714 24.96 4.06 9.20
CA GLY A 714 24.33 3.37 10.32
C GLY A 714 23.03 4.04 10.75
N LEU A 715 23.00 5.38 10.73
CA LEU A 715 21.81 6.16 11.06
C LEU A 715 20.74 6.05 9.98
N ALA A 716 21.13 6.02 8.69
CA ALA A 716 20.20 5.74 7.59
C ALA A 716 19.59 4.32 7.69
N ILE A 717 20.40 3.31 8.03
CA ILE A 717 19.93 1.92 8.27
C ILE A 717 18.97 1.87 9.47
N LEU A 718 19.32 2.54 10.57
CA LEU A 718 18.48 2.63 11.77
C LEU A 718 17.12 3.28 11.46
N MET A 719 17.11 4.39 10.73
CA MET A 719 15.86 5.06 10.33
C MET A 719 15.04 4.24 9.31
N ALA A 720 15.68 3.44 8.45
CA ALA A 720 14.99 2.50 7.56
C ALA A 720 14.33 1.33 8.32
N LEU A 721 14.88 0.93 9.46
CA LEU A 721 14.34 -0.13 10.32
C LEU A 721 13.03 0.29 11.03
N LEU A 722 12.90 1.56 11.42
CA LEU A 722 11.76 2.07 12.19
C LEU A 722 10.39 1.83 11.50
N PRO A 723 10.17 2.20 10.22
CA PRO A 723 8.98 1.80 9.45
C PRO A 723 8.64 0.32 9.46
N ILE A 724 9.64 -0.56 9.57
CA ILE A 724 9.45 -2.01 9.59
C ILE A 724 8.96 -2.44 10.98
N ILE A 725 9.59 -1.92 12.06
CA ILE A 725 9.15 -2.15 13.44
C ILE A 725 7.70 -1.69 13.63
N LEU A 726 7.36 -0.47 13.20
CA LEU A 726 6.01 0.09 13.36
C LEU A 726 4.94 -0.69 12.58
N ARG A 727 5.25 -1.20 11.38
CA ARG A 727 4.36 -2.11 10.65
C ARG A 727 4.18 -3.45 11.35
N THR A 728 5.26 -4.00 11.91
CA THR A 728 5.17 -5.23 12.72
C THR A 728 4.31 -5.02 13.96
N PHE A 729 4.46 -3.90 14.66
CA PHE A 729 3.60 -3.52 15.79
C PHE A 729 2.13 -3.41 15.37
N ALA A 730 1.83 -2.74 14.25
CA ALA A 730 0.48 -2.65 13.71
C ALA A 730 -0.11 -3.99 13.24
N LYS A 731 0.71 -4.95 12.78
CA LYS A 731 0.28 -6.35 12.55
C LYS A 731 -0.10 -7.03 13.86
N LEU A 732 0.77 -6.93 14.89
CA LEU A 732 0.60 -7.58 16.20
C LEU A 732 -0.60 -7.07 17.02
N GLN A 733 -1.05 -5.83 16.77
CA GLN A 733 -2.29 -5.26 17.34
C GLN A 733 -3.56 -6.06 17.01
N GLY A 734 -3.55 -6.90 15.97
CA GLY A 734 -4.75 -7.61 15.53
C GLY A 734 -5.65 -6.78 14.62
N ASN A 735 -5.07 -5.95 13.75
CA ASN A 735 -5.81 -5.25 12.70
C ASN A 735 -6.22 -6.26 11.60
N HIS A 736 -7.51 -6.31 11.25
CA HIS A 736 -8.05 -7.34 10.33
C HIS A 736 -7.70 -7.07 8.86
N THR A 737 -7.29 -5.84 8.51
CA THR A 737 -6.98 -5.45 7.12
C THR A 737 -5.69 -4.61 7.04
N GLY A 738 -4.99 -4.64 5.90
CA GLY A 738 -3.79 -3.85 5.64
C GLY A 738 -4.04 -2.33 5.61
N MET A 739 -5.19 -1.89 5.12
CA MET A 739 -5.65 -0.49 5.24
C MET A 739 -5.80 -0.03 6.69
N ALA A 740 -6.20 -0.92 7.61
CA ALA A 740 -6.22 -0.61 9.04
C ALA A 740 -4.79 -0.53 9.63
N ILE A 741 -3.86 -1.35 9.14
CA ILE A 741 -2.45 -1.29 9.51
C ILE A 741 -1.81 0.03 9.11
N GLU A 742 -1.93 0.49 7.86
CA GLU A 742 -1.29 1.75 7.44
C GLU A 742 -1.89 2.96 8.19
N ARG A 743 -3.19 2.94 8.53
CA ARG A 743 -3.82 3.94 9.44
C ARG A 743 -3.23 3.92 10.86
N ALA A 744 -2.96 2.73 11.41
CA ALA A 744 -2.30 2.58 12.71
C ALA A 744 -0.85 3.09 12.67
N VAL A 745 -0.10 2.72 11.63
CA VAL A 745 1.28 3.18 11.37
C VAL A 745 1.34 4.70 11.23
N GLN A 746 0.39 5.34 10.53
CA GLN A 746 0.30 6.81 10.48
C GLN A 746 0.20 7.45 11.86
N GLY A 747 -0.51 6.83 12.80
CA GLY A 747 -0.60 7.32 14.18
C GLY A 747 0.73 7.20 14.91
N MET A 748 1.30 6.00 14.93
CA MET A 748 2.53 5.70 15.67
C MET A 748 3.75 6.46 15.09
N TYR A 749 3.84 6.57 13.78
CA TYR A 749 4.95 7.26 13.11
C TYR A 749 4.83 8.79 13.25
N PHE A 750 3.62 9.36 13.22
CA PHE A 750 3.43 10.78 13.55
C PHE A 750 3.84 11.09 14.98
N ALA A 751 3.40 10.30 15.97
CA ALA A 751 3.79 10.48 17.36
C ALA A 751 5.33 10.40 17.53
N PHE A 752 5.97 9.43 16.87
CA PHE A 752 7.42 9.33 16.82
C PHE A 752 8.08 10.60 16.26
N LEU A 753 7.68 11.04 15.06
CA LEU A 753 8.30 12.19 14.39
C LEU A 753 8.08 13.48 15.17
N PHE A 754 6.88 13.70 15.70
CA PHE A 754 6.56 14.89 16.48
C PHE A 754 7.36 14.95 17.78
N ILE A 755 7.51 13.84 18.48
CA ILE A 755 8.32 13.78 19.70
C ILE A 755 9.81 13.93 19.36
N GLN A 756 10.35 13.15 18.43
CA GLN A 756 11.80 13.08 18.20
C GLN A 756 12.37 14.21 17.33
N ILE A 757 11.66 14.66 16.28
CA ILE A 757 12.15 15.73 15.39
C ILE A 757 11.75 17.11 15.91
N PHE A 758 10.57 17.25 16.51
CA PHE A 758 10.09 18.53 16.99
C PHE A 758 10.34 18.73 18.50
N LEU A 759 9.72 17.96 19.40
CA LEU A 759 9.81 18.23 20.85
C LEU A 759 11.24 18.08 21.41
N VAL A 760 11.92 16.97 21.11
CA VAL A 760 13.28 16.70 21.62
C VAL A 760 14.27 17.77 21.16
N VAL A 761 14.24 18.15 19.87
CA VAL A 761 15.12 19.20 19.31
C VAL A 761 14.76 20.59 19.84
N SER A 762 13.47 20.88 20.04
CA SER A 762 13.04 22.19 20.55
C SER A 762 13.49 22.44 21.99
N ILE A 763 13.64 21.38 22.80
CA ILE A 763 13.96 21.51 24.23
C ILE A 763 15.45 21.23 24.52
N SER A 764 16.08 20.30 23.80
CA SER A 764 17.52 19.99 23.64
C SER A 764 18.54 20.28 24.78
N SER A 765 18.13 20.30 26.05
CA SER A 765 19.03 20.10 27.21
C SER A 765 19.19 18.60 27.59
N GLY A 766 18.67 17.71 26.76
CA GLY A 766 18.60 16.26 26.97
C GLY A 766 17.22 15.78 27.43
N ILE A 767 16.81 14.57 27.06
CA ILE A 767 15.50 14.01 27.47
C ILE A 767 15.43 13.86 29.00
N THR A 768 16.56 13.59 29.64
CA THR A 768 16.68 13.35 31.10
C THR A 768 16.32 14.58 31.93
N THR A 769 16.76 15.78 31.53
CA THR A 769 16.47 17.03 32.26
C THR A 769 14.99 17.40 32.16
N VAL A 770 14.38 17.17 30.98
CA VAL A 770 12.95 17.40 30.76
C VAL A 770 12.10 16.45 31.59
N PHE A 771 12.47 15.16 31.66
CA PHE A 771 11.75 14.20 32.51
C PHE A 771 11.86 14.54 34.00
N GLN A 772 13.01 15.03 34.47
CA GLN A 772 13.16 15.51 35.85
C GLN A 772 12.26 16.73 36.10
N GLN A 773 12.41 17.80 35.30
CA GLN A 773 11.62 19.03 35.45
C GLN A 773 10.09 18.81 35.36
N LEU A 774 9.65 17.89 34.49
CA LEU A 774 8.23 17.59 34.28
C LEU A 774 7.67 16.60 35.31
N ALA A 775 8.47 15.66 35.81
CA ALA A 775 8.08 14.79 36.93
C ALA A 775 7.94 15.59 38.24
N ASP A 776 8.84 16.56 38.47
CA ASP A 776 8.81 17.42 39.65
C ASP A 776 7.62 18.39 39.62
N ASN A 777 7.27 18.95 38.44
CA ASN A 777 6.09 19.82 38.28
C ASN A 777 5.52 19.81 36.85
N ILE A 778 4.46 19.01 36.62
CA ILE A 778 3.73 18.96 35.33
C ILE A 778 3.20 20.35 34.91
N ALA A 779 2.81 21.19 35.88
CA ALA A 779 2.32 22.54 35.64
C ALA A 779 3.36 23.49 35.01
N SER A 780 4.66 23.14 35.03
CA SER A 780 5.73 23.96 34.46
C SER A 780 5.86 23.82 32.93
N ALA A 781 5.17 22.84 32.31
CA ALA A 781 5.31 22.53 30.88
C ALA A 781 5.16 23.75 29.94
N PRO A 782 4.16 24.65 30.07
CA PRO A 782 4.04 25.81 29.20
C PRO A 782 5.26 26.75 29.30
N ALA A 783 5.84 26.89 30.49
CA ALA A 783 7.02 27.74 30.71
C ALA A 783 8.29 27.09 30.12
N ILE A 784 8.46 25.78 30.25
CA ILE A 784 9.60 25.04 29.64
C ILE A 784 9.54 25.16 28.11
N LEU A 785 8.37 24.98 27.50
CA LEU A 785 8.21 25.17 26.06
C LEU A 785 8.50 26.61 25.66
N ALA A 786 7.90 27.59 26.33
CA ALA A 786 8.05 29.00 26.01
C ALA A 786 9.49 29.54 26.12
N GLN A 787 10.33 28.97 27.01
CA GLN A 787 11.74 29.36 27.12
C GLN A 787 12.63 28.79 26.00
N ASN A 788 12.28 27.63 25.44
CA ASN A 788 13.16 26.87 24.54
C ASN A 788 12.72 26.92 23.08
N LEU A 789 11.41 26.90 22.79
CA LEU A 789 10.88 26.97 21.43
C LEU A 789 11.43 28.16 20.63
N PRO A 790 11.42 29.42 21.12
CA PRO A 790 11.95 30.56 20.37
C PRO A 790 13.42 30.41 19.97
N LYS A 791 14.26 29.81 20.84
CA LYS A 791 15.69 29.57 20.54
C LYS A 791 15.89 28.56 19.42
N ALA A 792 15.01 27.57 19.32
CA ALA A 792 15.09 26.52 18.30
C ALA A 792 14.60 26.95 16.90
N SER A 793 14.03 28.15 16.70
CA SER A 793 13.53 28.55 15.38
C SER A 793 14.61 28.57 14.30
N ASN A 794 15.85 28.95 14.66
CA ASN A 794 16.98 28.97 13.72
C ASN A 794 17.36 27.58 13.20
N PHE A 795 17.26 26.55 14.04
CA PHE A 795 17.37 25.16 13.58
C PHE A 795 16.25 24.81 12.59
N PHE A 796 15.00 25.17 12.90
CA PHE A 796 13.86 24.84 12.05
C PHE A 796 13.84 25.57 10.71
N PHE A 797 14.42 26.78 10.60
CA PHE A 797 14.66 27.44 9.31
C PHE A 797 15.55 26.60 8.40
N SER A 798 16.76 26.24 8.86
CA SER A 798 17.69 25.41 8.08
C SER A 798 17.15 24.00 7.84
N TYR A 799 16.41 23.43 8.80
CA TYR A 799 15.78 22.12 8.64
C TYR A 799 14.68 22.13 7.57
N LEU A 800 13.74 23.07 7.59
CA LEU A 800 12.72 23.18 6.53
C LEU A 800 13.37 23.39 5.16
N LEU A 801 14.42 24.20 5.08
CA LEU A 801 15.12 24.47 3.83
C LEU A 801 15.83 23.23 3.27
N LEU A 802 16.49 22.47 4.13
CA LEU A 802 17.14 21.21 3.79
C LEU A 802 16.10 20.15 3.36
N GLN A 803 14.96 20.08 4.04
CA GLN A 803 13.84 19.23 3.63
C GLN A 803 13.29 19.64 2.26
N ALA A 804 13.03 20.94 2.05
CA ALA A 804 12.49 21.48 0.81
C ALA A 804 13.34 21.12 -0.41
N PHE A 805 14.66 21.29 -0.33
CA PHE A 805 15.57 21.02 -1.45
C PHE A 805 15.98 19.54 -1.53
N THR A 806 16.57 18.95 -0.49
CA THR A 806 17.13 17.60 -0.57
C THR A 806 16.08 16.52 -0.72
N VAL A 807 14.90 16.64 -0.08
CA VAL A 807 13.84 15.62 -0.24
C VAL A 807 13.15 15.78 -1.60
N SER A 808 12.93 16.99 -2.10
CA SER A 808 12.35 17.20 -3.43
C SER A 808 13.29 16.75 -4.56
N GLY A 809 14.57 17.12 -4.48
CA GLY A 809 15.58 16.73 -5.46
C GLY A 809 15.87 15.22 -5.44
N GLY A 810 16.05 14.64 -4.25
CA GLY A 810 16.18 13.19 -4.10
C GLY A 810 14.94 12.39 -4.55
N ALA A 811 13.73 12.94 -4.35
CA ALA A 811 12.49 12.31 -4.79
C ALA A 811 12.25 12.40 -6.30
N ILE A 812 12.62 13.50 -6.98
CA ILE A 812 12.50 13.58 -8.44
C ILE A 812 13.61 12.77 -9.14
N LEU A 813 14.82 12.76 -8.59
CA LEU A 813 15.96 11.97 -9.07
C LEU A 813 15.82 10.46 -8.79
N GLN A 814 14.90 10.05 -7.90
CA GLN A 814 14.62 8.65 -7.58
C GLN A 814 15.89 7.86 -7.16
N ILE A 815 16.74 8.49 -6.33
CA ILE A 815 18.08 7.99 -5.94
C ILE A 815 18.04 6.53 -5.46
N GLY A 816 17.07 6.17 -4.61
CA GLY A 816 16.90 4.80 -4.12
C GLY A 816 16.58 3.80 -5.24
N THR A 817 15.72 4.18 -6.19
CA THR A 817 15.37 3.34 -7.35
C THR A 817 16.58 3.14 -8.26
N LEU A 818 17.33 4.20 -8.56
CA LEU A 818 18.58 4.15 -9.32
C LEU A 818 19.62 3.24 -8.65
N PHE A 819 19.86 3.41 -7.34
CA PHE A 819 20.79 2.59 -6.58
C PHE A 819 20.42 1.10 -6.66
N VAL A 820 19.15 0.76 -6.41
CA VAL A 820 18.74 -0.65 -6.41
C VAL A 820 18.70 -1.23 -7.82
N GLN A 821 18.43 -0.45 -8.88
CA GLN A 821 18.48 -0.95 -10.27
C GLN A 821 19.92 -1.09 -10.83
N PHE A 822 20.81 -0.12 -10.60
CA PHE A 822 22.15 -0.13 -11.23
C PHE A 822 23.25 -0.76 -10.38
N ILE A 823 23.09 -0.79 -9.05
CA ILE A 823 24.12 -1.31 -8.13
C ILE A 823 23.65 -2.62 -7.49
N LEU A 824 22.45 -2.64 -6.89
CA LEU A 824 22.02 -3.82 -6.11
C LEU A 824 21.53 -4.98 -6.97
N SER A 825 20.67 -4.71 -7.96
CA SER A 825 20.09 -5.72 -8.86
C SER A 825 21.15 -6.57 -9.59
N PRO A 826 22.22 -6.01 -10.19
CA PRO A 826 23.28 -6.82 -10.82
C PRO A 826 24.07 -7.73 -9.87
N ILE A 827 24.01 -7.48 -8.55
CA ILE A 827 24.72 -8.26 -7.52
C ILE A 827 23.81 -9.34 -6.94
N ILE A 828 22.49 -9.08 -6.81
CA ILE A 828 21.53 -9.98 -6.16
C ILE A 828 20.73 -10.84 -7.16
N ASP A 829 20.37 -10.30 -8.33
CA ASP A 829 19.41 -10.95 -9.23
C ASP A 829 20.07 -12.07 -10.06
N SER A 830 19.94 -13.29 -9.54
CA SER A 830 20.54 -14.51 -10.09
C SER A 830 19.64 -15.22 -11.11
N THR A 831 18.32 -15.29 -10.88
CA THR A 831 17.37 -16.09 -11.70
C THR A 831 16.61 -15.27 -12.74
N ALA A 832 15.98 -15.97 -13.70
CA ALA A 832 15.12 -15.35 -14.71
C ALA A 832 13.91 -14.65 -14.04
N ARG A 833 13.28 -15.32 -13.07
CA ARG A 833 12.12 -14.78 -12.34
C ARG A 833 12.48 -13.53 -11.55
N GLN A 834 13.63 -13.51 -10.86
CA GLN A 834 14.10 -12.33 -10.12
C GLN A 834 14.23 -11.12 -11.05
N LYS A 835 14.89 -11.30 -12.21
CA LYS A 835 15.04 -10.23 -13.21
C LYS A 835 13.72 -9.80 -13.83
N PHE A 836 12.85 -10.74 -14.19
CA PHE A 836 11.51 -10.44 -14.71
C PHE A 836 10.67 -9.64 -13.70
N THR A 837 10.61 -10.10 -12.45
CA THR A 837 9.90 -9.44 -11.35
C THR A 837 10.44 -8.04 -11.14
N ARG A 838 11.77 -7.88 -11.08
CA ARG A 838 12.45 -6.59 -10.97
C ARG A 838 12.16 -5.64 -12.14
N ALA A 839 11.98 -6.19 -13.34
CA ALA A 839 11.69 -5.44 -14.55
C ALA A 839 10.20 -5.12 -14.74
N THR A 840 9.27 -5.82 -14.08
CA THR A 840 7.82 -5.62 -14.22
C THR A 840 7.19 -4.92 -13.02
N GLU A 841 7.58 -5.25 -11.79
CA GLU A 841 7.01 -4.64 -10.58
C GLU A 841 7.31 -3.14 -10.47
N LEU A 842 6.32 -2.39 -10.00
CA LEU A 842 6.39 -0.94 -9.82
C LEU A 842 6.68 -0.58 -8.36
N ALA A 843 7.31 0.58 -8.14
CA ALA A 843 7.60 1.07 -6.80
C ALA A 843 6.29 1.43 -6.07
N GLN A 844 5.88 0.59 -5.11
CA GLN A 844 4.67 0.79 -4.33
C GLN A 844 4.87 1.81 -3.21
N THR A 845 4.03 2.84 -3.14
CA THR A 845 4.01 3.79 -2.02
C THR A 845 3.24 3.22 -0.85
N LYS A 846 3.83 3.22 0.35
CA LYS A 846 3.16 2.80 1.59
C LYS A 846 2.74 4.02 2.40
N TRP A 847 1.46 4.36 2.31
CA TRP A 847 0.92 5.64 2.74
C TRP A 847 1.03 5.95 4.24
N GLY A 848 1.01 4.94 5.11
CA GLY A 848 1.07 5.12 6.57
C GLY A 848 2.38 5.74 7.05
N THR A 849 3.45 5.64 6.27
CA THR A 849 4.73 6.33 6.54
C THR A 849 4.89 7.67 5.81
N PHE A 850 3.96 8.03 4.93
CA PHE A 850 4.10 9.16 4.03
C PHE A 850 3.47 10.44 4.61
N PHE A 851 2.17 10.41 4.92
CA PHE A 851 1.44 11.54 5.53
C PHE A 851 2.10 12.13 6.79
N PRO A 852 2.64 11.32 7.74
CA PRO A 852 3.20 11.86 8.99
C PRO A 852 4.36 12.83 8.82
N VAL A 853 5.21 12.65 7.79
CA VAL A 853 6.38 13.49 7.54
C VAL A 853 5.94 14.93 7.26
N TYR A 854 5.10 15.12 6.25
CA TYR A 854 4.60 16.44 5.85
C TYR A 854 3.69 17.06 6.91
N THR A 855 2.95 16.23 7.66
CA THR A 855 2.12 16.69 8.79
C THR A 855 2.98 17.24 9.92
N ASN A 856 4.12 16.61 10.21
CA ASN A 856 5.08 17.14 11.19
C ASN A 856 5.71 18.46 10.74
N LEU A 857 6.11 18.57 9.46
CA LEU A 857 6.63 19.82 8.88
C LEU A 857 5.59 20.95 8.97
N ALA A 858 4.32 20.65 8.69
CA ALA A 858 3.22 21.60 8.85
C ALA A 858 2.99 22.00 10.32
N CYS A 859 3.09 21.05 11.27
CA CYS A 859 2.99 21.39 12.70
C CYS A 859 4.11 22.35 13.13
N ILE A 860 5.35 22.15 12.67
CA ILE A 860 6.47 23.10 12.90
C ILE A 860 6.11 24.48 12.32
N GLY A 861 5.60 24.53 11.09
CA GLY A 861 5.15 25.78 10.46
C GLY A 861 4.03 26.51 11.21
N ILE A 862 3.06 25.77 11.77
CA ILE A 862 1.99 26.31 12.61
C ILE A 862 2.58 26.90 13.89
N ILE A 863 3.36 26.11 14.64
CA ILE A 863 3.90 26.49 15.95
C ILE A 863 4.75 27.76 15.87
N TYR A 864 5.59 27.88 14.84
CA TYR A 864 6.46 29.03 14.66
C TYR A 864 5.83 30.22 13.94
N SER A 865 4.62 30.10 13.38
CA SER A 865 3.98 31.14 12.55
C SER A 865 3.85 32.50 13.25
N ILE A 866 3.66 32.52 14.57
CA ILE A 866 3.57 33.73 15.40
C ILE A 866 4.88 34.02 16.14
N ILE A 867 5.60 32.98 16.57
CA ILE A 867 6.82 33.11 17.38
C ILE A 867 7.97 33.67 16.53
N SER A 868 8.14 33.15 15.30
CA SER A 868 9.21 33.52 14.37
C SER A 868 8.66 33.52 12.93
N PRO A 869 7.91 34.58 12.55
CA PRO A 869 7.00 34.56 11.39
C PRO A 869 7.63 34.24 10.04
N LEU A 870 8.93 34.52 9.90
CA LEU A 870 9.71 34.21 8.69
C LEU A 870 9.65 32.72 8.29
N ILE A 871 9.30 31.82 9.22
CA ILE A 871 9.04 30.39 8.97
C ILE A 871 8.01 30.17 7.86
N LEU A 872 7.06 31.09 7.67
CA LEU A 872 5.99 30.99 6.69
C LEU A 872 6.53 30.98 5.25
N VAL A 873 7.59 31.75 4.97
CA VAL A 873 8.25 31.80 3.66
C VAL A 873 8.86 30.43 3.33
N PHE A 874 9.54 29.81 4.29
CA PHE A 874 10.11 28.48 4.13
C PHE A 874 9.05 27.39 3.97
N ASN A 875 7.92 27.47 4.68
CA ASN A 875 6.80 26.55 4.48
C ASN A 875 6.19 26.67 3.08
N ILE A 876 5.96 27.89 2.57
CA ILE A 876 5.45 28.09 1.20
C ILE A 876 6.38 27.47 0.17
N CYS A 877 7.70 27.72 0.27
CA CYS A 877 8.70 27.10 -0.60
C CYS A 877 8.65 25.55 -0.52
N THR A 878 8.66 25.01 0.71
CA THR A 878 8.63 23.57 1.00
C THR A 878 7.41 22.87 0.40
N PHE A 879 6.20 23.36 0.69
CA PHE A 879 4.97 22.73 0.22
C PHE A 879 4.72 22.94 -1.28
N SER A 880 5.23 24.03 -1.88
CA SER A 880 5.20 24.22 -3.33
C SER A 880 6.06 23.19 -4.06
N LEU A 881 7.31 22.98 -3.62
CA LEU A 881 8.21 21.99 -4.20
C LEU A 881 7.68 20.57 -4.02
N PHE A 882 7.18 20.21 -2.82
CA PHE A 882 6.59 18.90 -2.57
C PHE A 882 5.34 18.65 -3.41
N TRP A 883 4.42 19.62 -3.52
CA TRP A 883 3.23 19.44 -4.36
C TRP A 883 3.61 19.15 -5.80
N MET A 884 4.58 19.89 -6.36
CA MET A 884 5.05 19.71 -7.73
C MET A 884 5.73 18.34 -7.95
N VAL A 885 6.71 17.99 -7.10
CA VAL A 885 7.48 16.74 -7.25
C VAL A 885 6.62 15.52 -7.01
N TYR A 886 5.76 15.52 -5.98
CA TYR A 886 4.89 14.38 -5.75
C TYR A 886 3.77 14.27 -6.78
N ARG A 887 3.30 15.38 -7.37
CA ARG A 887 2.34 15.29 -8.48
C ARG A 887 2.95 14.63 -9.72
N TYR A 888 4.22 14.90 -10.03
CA TYR A 888 4.96 14.16 -11.06
C TYR A 888 5.13 12.68 -10.69
N ASN A 889 5.68 12.39 -9.49
CA ASN A 889 5.99 11.03 -9.07
C ASN A 889 4.74 10.13 -8.92
N LEU A 890 3.62 10.67 -8.44
CA LEU A 890 2.35 9.94 -8.29
C LEU A 890 1.63 9.72 -9.63
N LEU A 891 1.93 10.51 -10.68
CA LEU A 891 1.49 10.22 -12.04
C LEU A 891 2.34 9.12 -12.68
N TYR A 892 3.67 9.30 -12.67
CA TYR A 892 4.57 8.59 -13.58
C TYR A 892 5.36 7.43 -12.98
N VAL A 893 5.64 7.45 -11.68
CA VAL A 893 6.60 6.54 -11.03
C VAL A 893 5.93 5.57 -10.06
N HIS A 894 5.13 6.08 -9.13
CA HIS A 894 4.55 5.29 -8.04
C HIS A 894 3.24 4.64 -8.44
N ASN A 895 3.13 3.34 -8.15
CA ASN A 895 1.89 2.59 -8.24
C ASN A 895 1.29 2.34 -6.84
N PHE A 896 -0.01 2.07 -6.79
CA PHE A 896 -0.74 1.81 -5.55
C PHE A 896 -1.49 0.50 -5.71
N ARG A 897 -1.19 -0.46 -4.82
CA ARG A 897 -1.84 -1.77 -4.80
C ARG A 897 -3.07 -1.78 -3.87
N PHE A 898 -2.98 -1.03 -2.78
CA PHE A 898 -4.06 -0.85 -1.81
C PHE A 898 -4.28 0.65 -1.56
N ASP A 899 -5.53 1.08 -1.64
CA ASP A 899 -6.00 2.45 -1.37
C ASP A 899 -6.97 2.39 -0.19
N THR A 900 -6.80 3.25 0.81
CA THR A 900 -7.66 3.30 2.00
C THR A 900 -9.02 3.96 1.76
N GLY A 901 -9.35 4.34 0.53
CA GLY A 901 -10.54 5.14 0.22
C GLY A 901 -10.42 6.54 0.79
N GLY A 902 -9.22 7.11 0.79
CA GLY A 902 -8.91 8.45 1.31
C GLY A 902 -8.85 8.56 2.83
N LEU A 903 -9.02 7.47 3.61
CA LEU A 903 -9.23 7.54 5.06
C LEU A 903 -8.03 8.05 5.87
N LEU A 904 -6.84 8.14 5.25
CA LEU A 904 -5.63 8.72 5.84
C LEU A 904 -5.69 10.27 5.89
N PHE A 905 -6.43 10.90 4.98
CA PHE A 905 -6.62 12.36 4.91
C PHE A 905 -7.29 12.97 6.15
N PRO A 906 -8.50 12.55 6.58
CA PRO A 906 -9.15 13.11 7.77
C PRO A 906 -8.35 12.83 9.05
N ARG A 907 -7.52 11.79 9.06
CA ARG A 907 -6.56 11.51 10.13
C ARG A 907 -5.39 12.49 10.14
N ALA A 908 -4.85 12.85 8.97
CA ALA A 908 -3.79 13.85 8.84
C ALA A 908 -4.29 15.27 9.24
N VAL A 909 -5.51 15.64 8.82
CA VAL A 909 -6.17 16.88 9.26
C VAL A 909 -6.30 16.91 10.80
N ASN A 910 -6.74 15.82 11.42
CA ASN A 910 -6.79 15.72 12.88
C ASN A 910 -5.42 15.79 13.57
N GLN A 911 -4.36 15.29 12.93
CA GLN A 911 -3.00 15.38 13.45
C GLN A 911 -2.46 16.82 13.47
N LEU A 912 -2.91 17.71 12.57
CA LEU A 912 -2.51 19.13 12.56
C LEU A 912 -2.97 19.91 13.79
N PHE A 913 -4.06 19.51 14.45
CA PHE A 913 -4.46 20.11 15.73
C PHE A 913 -3.36 19.97 16.80
N THR A 914 -2.49 18.95 16.73
CA THR A 914 -1.31 18.83 17.62
C THR A 914 -0.40 20.06 17.49
N GLY A 915 -0.20 20.57 16.27
CA GLY A 915 0.56 21.79 16.01
C GLY A 915 -0.13 23.03 16.57
N ILE A 916 -1.45 23.12 16.42
CA ILE A 916 -2.26 24.23 16.98
C ILE A 916 -2.19 24.22 18.51
N TYR A 917 -2.42 23.08 19.17
CA TYR A 917 -2.36 22.99 20.63
C TYR A 917 -0.98 23.33 21.19
N VAL A 918 0.11 22.87 20.56
CA VAL A 918 1.45 23.25 21.03
C VAL A 918 1.76 24.72 20.76
N MET A 919 1.27 25.31 19.66
CA MET A 919 1.35 26.74 19.42
C MET A 919 0.65 27.53 20.54
N GLU A 920 -0.60 27.18 20.85
CA GLU A 920 -1.40 27.83 21.88
C GLU A 920 -0.77 27.68 23.28
N ILE A 921 -0.39 26.46 23.68
CA ILE A 921 0.28 26.19 24.97
C ILE A 921 1.60 26.97 25.08
N CYS A 922 2.40 27.04 24.01
CA CYS A 922 3.62 27.82 23.99
C CYS A 922 3.31 29.33 24.12
N LEU A 923 2.30 29.85 23.42
CA LEU A 923 1.91 31.26 23.50
C LEU A 923 1.40 31.62 24.91
N ILE A 924 0.60 30.76 25.55
CA ILE A 924 0.17 30.93 26.94
C ILE A 924 1.40 31.04 27.86
N GLY A 925 2.38 30.14 27.71
CA GLY A 925 3.64 30.21 28.45
C GLY A 925 4.45 31.48 28.17
N LEU A 926 4.54 31.91 26.89
CA LEU A 926 5.24 33.12 26.49
C LEU A 926 4.60 34.37 27.10
N PHE A 927 3.28 34.52 27.02
CA PHE A 927 2.55 35.64 27.64
C PHE A 927 2.76 35.69 29.17
N PHE A 928 2.78 34.55 29.87
CA PHE A 928 3.08 34.51 31.30
C PHE A 928 4.56 34.79 31.65
N LEU A 929 5.50 34.58 30.72
CA LEU A 929 6.93 34.87 30.93
C LEU A 929 7.32 36.32 30.61
N VAL A 930 6.53 37.05 29.81
CA VAL A 930 6.82 38.47 29.53
C VAL A 930 6.79 39.28 30.84
N ARG A 931 7.80 40.15 30.98
CA ARG A 931 7.95 41.08 32.10
C ARG A 931 8.04 42.51 31.56
N ASP A 932 7.29 43.40 32.19
CA ASP A 932 7.35 44.86 31.98
C ASP A 932 8.65 45.44 32.56
N ALA A 933 8.97 46.70 32.25
CA ALA A 933 10.09 47.45 32.83
C ALA A 933 10.10 47.45 34.37
N LYS A 934 8.91 47.32 35.00
CA LYS A 934 8.73 47.24 36.46
C LYS A 934 8.84 45.83 37.05
N GLY A 935 9.19 44.82 36.23
CA GLY A 935 9.28 43.42 36.67
C GLY A 935 7.94 42.70 36.90
N GLY A 936 6.80 43.35 36.61
CA GLY A 936 5.46 42.75 36.67
C GLY A 936 5.13 41.88 35.45
N VAL A 937 4.12 41.00 35.58
CA VAL A 937 3.61 40.15 34.48
C VAL A 937 2.76 41.00 33.53
N ALA A 938 3.36 41.51 32.46
CA ALA A 938 2.70 42.48 31.57
C ALA A 938 1.50 41.88 30.80
N CYS A 939 1.63 40.63 30.35
CA CYS A 939 0.71 40.03 29.38
C CYS A 939 -0.30 39.03 29.98
N PHE A 940 -0.69 39.25 31.24
CA PHE A 940 -1.64 38.38 31.95
C PHE A 940 -3.02 38.28 31.25
N PRO A 941 -3.66 39.38 30.78
CA PRO A 941 -4.93 39.29 30.05
C PRO A 941 -4.83 38.49 28.75
N GLN A 942 -3.74 38.65 28.00
CA GLN A 942 -3.51 37.95 26.72
C GLN A 942 -3.36 36.44 26.94
N ALA A 943 -2.71 36.02 28.03
CA ALA A 943 -2.62 34.61 28.41
C ALA A 943 -4.01 34.01 28.72
N ILE A 944 -4.88 34.73 29.43
CA ILE A 944 -6.26 34.28 29.71
C ILE A 944 -7.07 34.13 28.41
N ILE A 945 -6.97 35.10 27.49
CA ILE A 945 -7.66 35.03 26.20
C ILE A 945 -7.19 33.80 25.42
N MET A 946 -5.88 33.50 25.39
CA MET A 946 -5.38 32.27 24.75
C MET A 946 -5.90 30.98 25.40
N ILE A 947 -6.01 30.91 26.73
CA ILE A 947 -6.59 29.74 27.42
C ILE A 947 -8.05 29.52 26.97
N ILE A 948 -8.83 30.61 26.87
CA ILE A 948 -10.22 30.55 26.39
C ILE A 948 -10.26 30.08 24.92
N VAL A 949 -9.35 30.58 24.07
CA VAL A 949 -9.21 30.13 22.67
C VAL A 949 -8.89 28.64 22.60
N THR A 950 -7.96 28.11 23.40
CA THR A 950 -7.66 26.67 23.45
C THR A 950 -8.88 25.83 23.84
N ILE A 951 -9.69 26.29 24.79
CA ILE A 951 -10.94 25.60 25.16
C ILE A 951 -11.89 25.56 23.94
N PHE A 952 -12.05 26.67 23.21
CA PHE A 952 -12.82 26.69 21.97
C PHE A 952 -12.21 25.81 20.87
N THR A 953 -10.89 25.74 20.72
CA THR A 953 -10.20 24.86 19.76
C THR A 953 -10.48 23.37 20.06
N VAL A 954 -10.48 22.98 21.35
CA VAL A 954 -10.85 21.62 21.78
C VAL A 954 -12.32 21.32 21.51
N LEU A 955 -13.24 22.23 21.86
CA LEU A 955 -14.68 22.09 21.57
C LEU A 955 -14.94 22.03 20.05
N TYR A 956 -14.20 22.78 19.26
CA TYR A 956 -14.26 22.76 17.81
C TYR A 956 -13.79 21.42 17.24
N GLN A 957 -12.64 20.88 17.68
CA GLN A 957 -12.18 19.57 17.22
C GLN A 957 -13.17 18.45 17.61
N TYR A 958 -13.75 18.52 18.82
CA TYR A 958 -14.76 17.56 19.27
C TYR A 958 -16.03 17.60 18.41
N THR A 959 -16.58 18.80 18.16
CA THR A 959 -17.79 18.97 17.34
C THR A 959 -17.55 18.62 15.88
N LEU A 960 -16.40 19.02 15.31
CA LEU A 960 -15.97 18.64 13.95
C LEU A 960 -15.90 17.12 13.79
N ASN A 961 -15.23 16.41 14.71
CA ASN A 961 -15.12 14.96 14.64
C ASN A 961 -16.45 14.24 14.87
N SER A 962 -17.32 14.77 15.74
CA SER A 962 -18.65 14.20 15.98
C SER A 962 -19.57 14.36 14.77
N ALA A 963 -19.54 15.51 14.09
CA ALA A 963 -20.36 15.77 12.91
C ALA A 963 -19.87 15.03 11.66
N PHE A 964 -18.55 14.94 11.46
CA PHE A 964 -17.97 14.33 10.25
C PHE A 964 -17.76 12.82 10.38
N GLY A 965 -17.50 12.31 11.60
CA GLY A 965 -17.10 10.92 11.87
C GLY A 965 -17.96 9.83 11.21
N PRO A 966 -19.29 9.84 11.36
CA PRO A 966 -20.17 8.85 10.72
C PRO A 966 -20.03 8.83 9.19
N LEU A 967 -19.92 10.02 8.58
CA LEU A 967 -19.83 10.22 7.13
C LEU A 967 -18.46 9.84 6.53
N LEU A 968 -17.42 9.70 7.37
CA LEU A 968 -16.14 9.13 6.94
C LEU A 968 -16.24 7.62 6.67
N THR A 969 -17.19 6.92 7.30
CA THR A 969 -17.29 5.46 7.25
C THR A 969 -18.50 5.02 6.42
N TYR A 970 -19.68 5.56 6.71
CA TYR A 970 -20.95 5.07 6.17
C TYR A 970 -21.49 5.94 5.04
N LEU A 971 -22.20 5.32 4.10
CA LEU A 971 -22.92 6.00 3.03
C LEU A 971 -24.31 6.44 3.51
N PRO A 972 -24.74 7.70 3.32
CA PRO A 972 -26.11 8.12 3.61
C PRO A 972 -27.12 7.51 2.63
N ILE A 973 -28.22 6.97 3.16
CA ILE A 973 -29.32 6.35 2.37
C ILE A 973 -29.89 7.31 1.32
N THR A 974 -29.88 8.62 1.59
CA THR A 974 -30.34 9.68 0.66
C THR A 974 -29.57 9.78 -0.66
N LEU A 975 -28.53 8.97 -0.86
CA LEU A 975 -27.75 8.93 -2.09
C LEU A 975 -28.04 7.68 -2.95
N GLU A 976 -28.84 6.73 -2.45
CA GLU A 976 -29.08 5.45 -3.13
C GLU A 976 -29.98 5.62 -4.36
N ASP A 977 -31.11 6.33 -4.26
CA ASP A 977 -32.00 6.57 -5.39
C ASP A 977 -31.24 7.18 -6.60
N ASP A 978 -30.44 8.21 -6.31
CA ASP A 978 -29.54 8.87 -7.25
C ASP A 978 -28.51 7.88 -7.84
N ALA A 979 -28.01 6.93 -7.05
CA ALA A 979 -27.03 5.94 -7.48
C ALA A 979 -27.67 4.84 -8.34
N VAL A 980 -28.84 4.30 -7.96
CA VAL A 980 -29.56 3.28 -8.72
C VAL A 980 -29.87 3.76 -10.14
N LEU A 981 -30.36 5.00 -10.28
CA LEU A 981 -30.61 5.61 -11.59
C LEU A 981 -29.33 5.72 -12.45
N ARG A 982 -28.17 5.99 -11.83
CA ARG A 982 -26.87 6.00 -12.54
C ARG A 982 -26.42 4.60 -12.95
N ASP A 983 -26.61 3.58 -12.11
CA ASP A 983 -26.28 2.20 -12.46
C ASP A 983 -27.14 1.68 -13.62
N GLU A 984 -28.43 2.04 -13.68
CA GLU A 984 -29.29 1.71 -14.83
C GLU A 984 -28.82 2.40 -16.12
N ALA A 985 -28.46 3.69 -16.05
CA ALA A 985 -27.93 4.42 -17.20
C ALA A 985 -26.58 3.83 -17.66
N PHE A 986 -25.71 3.50 -16.71
CA PHE A 986 -24.41 2.89 -16.93
C PHE A 986 -24.53 1.48 -17.56
N ALA A 987 -25.47 0.66 -17.08
CA ALA A 987 -25.75 -0.66 -17.66
C ALA A 987 -26.21 -0.55 -19.12
N LYS A 988 -27.13 0.38 -19.42
CA LYS A 988 -27.59 0.66 -20.79
C LYS A 988 -26.46 1.10 -21.71
N ASP A 989 -25.56 1.98 -21.27
CA ASP A 989 -24.41 2.41 -22.08
C ASP A 989 -23.38 1.28 -22.28
N THR A 990 -23.10 0.50 -21.23
CA THR A 990 -22.23 -0.69 -21.31
C THR A 990 -22.76 -1.72 -22.31
N GLU A 991 -24.07 -2.00 -22.26
CA GLU A 991 -24.73 -2.89 -23.21
C GLU A 991 -24.68 -2.34 -24.65
N LYS A 992 -24.97 -1.04 -24.84
CA LYS A 992 -24.84 -0.35 -26.14
C LYS A 992 -23.42 -0.47 -26.70
N ARG A 993 -22.38 -0.21 -25.89
CA ARG A 993 -20.96 -0.39 -26.27
C ARG A 993 -20.66 -1.83 -26.66
N ARG A 994 -21.15 -2.82 -25.90
CA ARG A 994 -20.99 -4.25 -26.20
C ARG A 994 -21.67 -4.64 -27.52
N LEU A 995 -22.87 -4.15 -27.78
CA LEU A 995 -23.61 -4.42 -29.02
C LEU A 995 -22.89 -3.81 -30.24
N LEU A 996 -22.40 -2.57 -30.13
CA LEU A 996 -21.54 -1.95 -31.15
C LEU A 996 -20.25 -2.77 -31.39
N ALA A 997 -19.55 -3.18 -30.32
CA ALA A 997 -18.32 -3.97 -30.42
C ALA A 997 -18.55 -5.37 -31.04
N SER A 998 -19.72 -5.97 -30.80
CA SER A 998 -20.11 -7.25 -31.42
C SER A 998 -20.44 -7.14 -32.91
N GLY A 999 -20.65 -5.92 -33.43
CA GLY A 999 -21.09 -5.67 -34.80
C GLY A 999 -22.59 -5.86 -35.03
N ASN A 1000 -23.37 -6.07 -33.96
CA ASN A 1000 -24.82 -6.25 -34.03
C ASN A 1000 -25.60 -4.94 -34.28
N ILE A 1001 -24.94 -3.78 -34.09
CA ILE A 1001 -25.51 -2.45 -34.35
C ILE A 1001 -24.49 -1.65 -35.17
N VAL A 1002 -24.94 -1.01 -36.25
CA VAL A 1002 -24.14 -0.05 -37.03
C VAL A 1002 -24.28 1.33 -36.38
N PRO A 1003 -23.20 2.08 -36.13
CA PRO A 1003 -23.32 3.45 -35.61
C PRO A 1003 -23.97 4.36 -36.65
N GLU A 1004 -25.11 4.96 -36.30
CA GLU A 1004 -25.75 5.97 -37.14
C GLU A 1004 -24.86 7.21 -37.27
N GLY A 1005 -24.64 7.64 -38.52
CA GLY A 1005 -23.79 8.77 -38.84
C GLY A 1005 -24.49 10.11 -38.57
N ASN A 1006 -23.99 10.85 -37.58
CA ASN A 1006 -24.21 12.29 -37.35
C ASN A 1006 -25.65 12.83 -37.47
N GLY A 1007 -26.34 12.83 -36.33
CA GLY A 1007 -27.16 13.97 -35.91
C GLY A 1007 -28.65 13.87 -36.19
N VAL A 1008 -29.40 13.57 -35.13
CA VAL A 1008 -30.64 14.26 -34.69
C VAL A 1008 -30.94 13.78 -33.25
N LEU A 1009 -31.77 14.53 -32.53
CA LEU A 1009 -32.20 14.21 -31.15
C LEU A 1009 -32.88 12.83 -31.11
N ALA A 1010 -32.56 12.01 -30.10
CA ALA A 1010 -33.18 10.70 -29.94
C ALA A 1010 -34.69 10.86 -29.63
N GLU A 1011 -35.54 10.36 -30.52
CA GLU A 1011 -36.93 10.06 -30.19
C GLU A 1011 -36.99 8.81 -29.31
N GLU A 1012 -37.83 8.84 -28.27
CA GLU A 1012 -38.12 7.65 -27.46
C GLU A 1012 -39.00 6.68 -28.27
N GLU A 1013 -38.43 5.57 -28.75
CA GLU A 1013 -39.23 4.46 -29.28
C GLU A 1013 -40.14 3.89 -28.18
N LYS A 1014 -41.43 4.21 -28.26
CA LYS A 1014 -42.48 3.49 -27.54
C LYS A 1014 -42.66 2.12 -28.19
N GLY A 1015 -42.43 1.06 -27.41
CA GLY A 1015 -42.68 -0.32 -27.85
C GLY A 1015 -44.13 -0.56 -28.31
N PRO A 1016 -44.36 -1.59 -29.14
CA PRO A 1016 -45.66 -1.83 -29.76
C PRO A 1016 -46.72 -2.20 -28.72
N GLY A 1017 -47.88 -1.53 -28.80
CA GLY A 1017 -48.95 -1.69 -27.83
C GLY A 1017 -49.71 -3.01 -27.95
N LEU A 1018 -50.27 -3.45 -26.82
CA LEU A 1018 -51.37 -4.40 -26.81
C LEU A 1018 -52.42 -3.96 -25.78
N TYR A 1019 -53.69 -4.10 -26.18
CA TYR A 1019 -54.93 -3.78 -25.46
C TYR A 1019 -55.33 -2.30 -25.34
N HIS A 1020 -56.36 -2.00 -26.15
CA HIS A 1020 -57.18 -0.81 -26.10
C HIS A 1020 -58.16 -0.92 -24.93
N GLY A 1021 -58.12 0.03 -24.00
CA GLY A 1021 -59.10 0.17 -22.91
C GLY A 1021 -59.33 1.66 -22.67
N SER A 1022 -60.55 2.13 -22.90
CA SER A 1022 -60.93 3.53 -22.75
C SER A 1022 -60.82 4.00 -21.30
N VAL A 1023 -60.06 5.06 -21.06
CA VAL A 1023 -59.96 5.75 -19.76
C VAL A 1023 -60.23 7.25 -19.99
N ASP A 1024 -60.99 7.84 -19.08
CA ASP A 1024 -61.59 9.16 -19.23
C ASP A 1024 -60.60 10.32 -19.43
N PRO A 1025 -60.96 11.33 -20.25
CA PRO A 1025 -60.05 12.44 -20.61
C PRO A 1025 -59.77 13.44 -19.46
N GLU A 1026 -60.46 13.35 -18.32
CA GLU A 1026 -60.27 14.31 -17.21
C GLU A 1026 -59.10 13.96 -16.25
N ALA A 1027 -58.54 12.75 -16.33
CA ALA A 1027 -57.46 12.30 -15.43
C ALA A 1027 -56.06 12.86 -15.78
N GLN A 1028 -55.86 13.49 -16.94
CA GLN A 1028 -54.53 13.94 -17.40
C GLN A 1028 -54.07 15.30 -16.84
N SER A 1029 -54.91 16.02 -16.10
CA SER A 1029 -54.59 17.36 -15.56
C SER A 1029 -53.83 17.37 -14.23
N GLN A 1030 -53.50 16.20 -13.65
CA GLN A 1030 -52.86 16.09 -12.32
C GLN A 1030 -51.55 15.29 -12.29
N LEU A 1031 -50.94 14.98 -13.45
CA LEU A 1031 -49.58 14.43 -13.47
C LEU A 1031 -48.57 15.56 -13.23
N PRO A 1032 -47.69 15.47 -12.21
CA PRO A 1032 -46.60 16.43 -12.06
C PRO A 1032 -45.66 16.34 -13.28
N PRO A 1033 -45.07 17.45 -13.73
CA PRO A 1033 -44.16 17.43 -14.87
C PRO A 1033 -42.98 16.48 -14.61
N PRO A 1034 -42.39 15.87 -15.65
CA PRO A 1034 -41.24 14.99 -15.49
C PRO A 1034 -40.16 15.71 -14.68
N LYS A 1035 -39.68 15.06 -13.62
CA LYS A 1035 -38.62 15.62 -12.77
C LYS A 1035 -37.46 16.03 -13.67
N LYS A 1036 -37.12 17.33 -13.66
CA LYS A 1036 -35.88 17.84 -14.27
C LYS A 1036 -34.73 16.93 -13.88
N GLN A 1037 -33.82 16.65 -14.82
CA GLN A 1037 -32.60 15.88 -14.56
C GLN A 1037 -32.01 16.32 -13.20
N PRO A 1038 -31.82 15.39 -12.25
CA PRO A 1038 -31.42 15.74 -10.90
C PRO A 1038 -30.08 16.49 -10.97
N HIS A 1039 -29.96 17.59 -10.23
CA HIS A 1039 -28.81 18.49 -10.24
C HIS A 1039 -27.48 17.71 -10.24
N THR A 1040 -26.83 17.59 -11.39
CA THR A 1040 -25.61 16.80 -11.55
C THR A 1040 -24.55 17.38 -10.63
N ARG A 1041 -24.21 16.67 -9.55
CA ARG A 1041 -23.21 17.16 -8.61
C ARG A 1041 -21.87 17.24 -9.35
N PRO A 1042 -21.14 18.36 -9.34
CA PRO A 1042 -19.87 18.46 -10.06
C PRO A 1042 -18.87 17.38 -9.67
N GLU A 1043 -18.94 16.87 -8.43
CA GLU A 1043 -18.11 15.78 -7.95
C GLU A 1043 -18.45 14.40 -8.55
N LEU A 1044 -19.64 14.19 -9.12
CA LEU A 1044 -20.03 12.95 -9.82
C LEU A 1044 -19.50 12.89 -11.24
N MET A 1045 -19.41 14.03 -11.96
CA MET A 1045 -18.79 14.11 -13.28
C MET A 1045 -17.30 13.68 -13.27
N LEU A 1046 -16.64 13.64 -12.11
CA LEU A 1046 -15.29 13.04 -11.99
C LEU A 1046 -15.28 11.51 -12.14
N PHE A 1047 -16.44 10.84 -12.18
CA PHE A 1047 -16.59 9.39 -12.17
C PHE A 1047 -17.48 8.83 -13.31
N GLU A 1048 -17.98 9.68 -14.22
CA GLU A 1048 -18.96 9.30 -15.26
C GLU A 1048 -18.33 8.68 -16.52
N ASP A 1049 -17.21 9.21 -17.03
CA ASP A 1049 -16.66 8.84 -18.35
C ASP A 1049 -15.81 7.56 -18.40
N ILE A 1050 -15.62 6.87 -17.27
CA ILE A 1050 -14.42 6.04 -17.09
C ILE A 1050 -14.78 4.55 -16.95
N ALA A 1051 -14.08 3.69 -17.69
CA ALA A 1051 -14.30 2.25 -17.73
C ALA A 1051 -13.28 1.47 -16.87
N ASP A 1052 -13.75 0.58 -15.99
CA ASP A 1052 -12.97 -0.41 -15.22
C ASP A 1052 -12.83 -1.74 -16.01
N GLU A 1053 -12.07 -2.71 -15.51
CA GLU A 1053 -11.86 -4.02 -16.15
C GLU A 1053 -12.96 -5.03 -15.80
N ILE A 1054 -13.68 -4.81 -14.68
CA ILE A 1054 -14.86 -5.60 -14.26
C ILE A 1054 -16.06 -5.40 -15.21
N GLU A 1055 -16.06 -4.32 -15.99
CA GLU A 1055 -17.12 -3.96 -16.94
C GLU A 1055 -17.08 -4.79 -18.23
N ASP A 1056 -15.89 -5.24 -18.63
CA ASP A 1056 -15.68 -6.05 -19.84
C ASP A 1056 -16.18 -7.51 -19.64
N LEU A 1057 -16.39 -7.93 -18.38
CA LEU A 1057 -16.90 -9.25 -18.01
C LEU A 1057 -18.42 -9.33 -18.16
N SER A 1058 -18.93 -10.51 -18.56
CA SER A 1058 -20.37 -10.77 -18.47
C SER A 1058 -20.85 -10.75 -17.00
N PRO A 1059 -22.12 -10.45 -16.72
CA PRO A 1059 -22.67 -10.53 -15.37
C PRO A 1059 -22.41 -11.90 -14.72
N GLU A 1060 -22.58 -12.99 -15.47
CA GLU A 1060 -22.31 -14.36 -15.00
C GLU A 1060 -20.83 -14.58 -14.64
N GLN A 1061 -19.89 -14.10 -15.46
CA GLN A 1061 -18.45 -14.19 -15.18
C GLN A 1061 -18.07 -13.40 -13.94
N ARG A 1062 -18.60 -12.17 -13.81
CA ARG A 1062 -18.44 -11.32 -12.63
C ARG A 1062 -18.97 -12.01 -11.38
N ASP A 1063 -20.13 -12.63 -11.46
CA ASP A 1063 -20.78 -13.33 -10.35
C ASP A 1063 -19.99 -14.54 -9.86
N ILE A 1064 -19.37 -15.31 -10.77
CA ILE A 1064 -18.48 -16.42 -10.43
C ILE A 1064 -17.22 -15.93 -9.69
N LEU A 1065 -16.62 -14.82 -10.13
CA LEU A 1065 -15.46 -14.22 -9.46
C LEU A 1065 -15.84 -13.67 -8.08
N VAL A 1066 -16.95 -12.93 -7.99
CA VAL A 1066 -17.48 -12.36 -6.74
C VAL A 1066 -17.82 -13.47 -5.72
N GLY A 1067 -18.42 -14.59 -6.16
CA GLY A 1067 -18.73 -15.74 -5.31
C GLY A 1067 -17.50 -16.42 -4.68
N ARG A 1068 -16.31 -16.23 -5.27
CA ARG A 1068 -15.03 -16.77 -4.78
C ARG A 1068 -14.10 -15.71 -4.19
N ALA A 1069 -14.50 -14.44 -4.19
CA ALA A 1069 -13.64 -13.31 -3.82
C ALA A 1069 -13.04 -13.47 -2.42
N PHE A 1070 -13.87 -13.74 -1.41
CA PHE A 1070 -13.43 -13.92 -0.02
C PHE A 1070 -12.96 -15.36 0.31
N GLN A 1071 -12.48 -16.11 -0.69
CA GLN A 1071 -11.82 -17.39 -0.44
C GLN A 1071 -10.36 -17.17 0.01
N HIS A 1072 -9.97 -17.83 1.10
CA HIS A 1072 -8.63 -17.73 1.68
C HIS A 1072 -7.53 -18.07 0.65
N GLU A 1073 -6.44 -17.29 0.63
CA GLU A 1073 -5.33 -17.38 -0.33
C GLU A 1073 -4.77 -18.81 -0.46
N ALA A 1074 -4.46 -19.46 0.67
CA ALA A 1074 -4.06 -20.88 0.73
C ALA A 1074 -4.92 -21.87 -0.07
N LEU A 1075 -6.22 -21.61 -0.29
CA LEU A 1075 -7.10 -22.46 -1.12
C LEU A 1075 -7.03 -22.10 -2.61
N ARG A 1076 -6.62 -20.88 -2.95
CA ARG A 1076 -6.41 -20.39 -4.32
C ARG A 1076 -4.97 -20.61 -4.82
N ALA A 1077 -4.06 -21.01 -3.93
CA ALA A 1077 -2.62 -21.14 -4.19
C ALA A 1077 -2.29 -22.22 -5.25
N LYS A 1078 -2.01 -21.78 -6.47
CA LYS A 1078 -1.53 -22.59 -7.61
C LYS A 1078 -0.17 -23.25 -7.30
N ARG A 1079 0.17 -24.35 -7.99
CA ARG A 1079 1.53 -24.95 -7.99
C ARG A 1079 2.47 -24.03 -8.82
N PRO A 1080 3.62 -23.56 -8.28
CA PRO A 1080 4.54 -22.65 -9.00
C PRO A 1080 5.41 -23.41 -10.02
N VAL A 1081 5.89 -22.73 -11.08
CA VAL A 1081 6.91 -23.30 -11.99
C VAL A 1081 8.32 -23.01 -11.49
N ILE A 1082 9.19 -24.01 -11.54
CA ILE A 1082 10.64 -23.84 -11.39
C ILE A 1082 11.18 -23.37 -12.75
N TRP A 1083 11.52 -22.08 -12.86
CA TRP A 1083 11.87 -21.46 -14.14
C TRP A 1083 13.39 -21.36 -14.34
N ILE A 1084 13.98 -22.33 -15.03
CA ILE A 1084 15.43 -22.49 -15.17
C ILE A 1084 15.92 -22.00 -16.53
N PRO A 1085 17.13 -21.41 -16.65
CA PRO A 1085 17.65 -20.97 -17.93
C PRO A 1085 17.96 -22.16 -18.84
N ARG A 1086 17.66 -22.01 -20.14
CA ARG A 1086 18.11 -22.97 -21.16
C ARG A 1086 19.59 -22.77 -21.51
N ASP A 1087 20.30 -23.86 -21.73
CA ASP A 1087 21.72 -23.89 -22.09
C ASP A 1087 21.97 -24.74 -23.35
N ASP A 1088 23.15 -24.55 -23.96
CA ASP A 1088 23.62 -25.29 -25.13
C ASP A 1088 24.32 -26.63 -24.79
N LEU A 1089 24.47 -26.97 -23.51
CA LEU A 1089 25.02 -28.26 -23.05
C LEU A 1089 23.93 -29.31 -22.85
N GLY A 1090 22.65 -28.91 -22.92
CA GLY A 1090 21.51 -29.77 -22.67
C GLY A 1090 21.32 -30.14 -21.18
N ILE A 1091 21.97 -29.43 -20.25
CA ILE A 1091 21.87 -29.73 -18.81
C ILE A 1091 20.47 -29.38 -18.30
N SER A 1092 19.92 -28.24 -18.70
CA SER A 1092 18.56 -27.81 -18.41
C SER A 1092 17.52 -28.82 -18.93
N ASP A 1093 17.71 -29.31 -20.15
CA ASP A 1093 16.83 -30.33 -20.77
C ASP A 1093 16.99 -31.71 -20.08
N ASP A 1094 18.15 -32.06 -19.51
CA ASP A 1094 18.34 -33.25 -18.66
C ASP A 1094 17.64 -33.11 -17.30
N GLU A 1095 17.83 -31.98 -16.59
CA GLU A 1095 17.24 -31.77 -15.27
C GLU A 1095 15.71 -31.69 -15.32
N ILE A 1096 15.11 -31.17 -16.41
CA ILE A 1096 13.66 -31.24 -16.64
C ILE A 1096 13.19 -32.70 -16.77
N ARG A 1097 13.86 -33.51 -17.60
CA ARG A 1097 13.51 -34.93 -17.81
C ARG A 1097 13.71 -35.77 -16.53
N ARG A 1098 14.78 -35.50 -15.77
CA ARG A 1098 15.04 -36.13 -14.46
C ARG A 1098 13.99 -35.76 -13.44
N THR A 1099 13.60 -34.49 -13.38
CA THR A 1099 12.54 -34.00 -12.47
C THR A 1099 11.19 -34.63 -12.81
N GLN A 1100 10.84 -34.72 -14.11
CA GLN A 1100 9.62 -35.37 -14.57
C GLN A 1100 9.57 -36.87 -14.21
N ARG A 1101 10.67 -37.62 -14.39
CA ARG A 1101 10.77 -39.03 -13.94
C ARG A 1101 10.69 -39.18 -12.42
N PHE A 1102 11.20 -38.19 -11.68
CA PHE A 1102 11.17 -38.18 -10.22
C PHE A 1102 9.77 -37.92 -9.67
N SER A 1103 9.02 -36.96 -10.22
CA SER A 1103 7.68 -36.62 -9.77
C SER A 1103 6.90 -35.81 -10.79
N ASP A 1104 5.68 -36.26 -11.12
CA ASP A 1104 4.68 -35.49 -11.88
C ASP A 1104 4.14 -34.27 -11.09
N ASN A 1105 4.51 -34.12 -9.82
CA ASN A 1105 4.08 -33.03 -8.95
C ASN A 1105 5.07 -31.86 -8.88
N VAL A 1106 6.14 -31.86 -9.68
CA VAL A 1106 7.09 -30.73 -9.78
C VAL A 1106 7.08 -30.16 -11.17
N TRP A 1107 6.42 -29.01 -11.34
CA TRP A 1107 6.44 -28.27 -12.61
C TRP A 1107 7.74 -27.49 -12.75
N ILE A 1108 8.56 -27.89 -13.72
CA ILE A 1108 9.81 -27.26 -14.14
C ILE A 1108 9.78 -26.99 -15.64
N SER A 1109 10.30 -25.82 -16.06
CA SER A 1109 10.34 -25.39 -17.46
C SER A 1109 11.53 -24.47 -17.73
N ASN A 1110 12.07 -24.53 -18.95
CA ASN A 1110 13.06 -23.57 -19.46
C ASN A 1110 12.55 -22.68 -20.61
N GLU A 1111 11.24 -22.74 -20.88
CA GLU A 1111 10.58 -21.93 -21.91
C GLU A 1111 10.88 -20.43 -21.74
N TYR A 1112 11.15 -19.78 -22.87
CA TYR A 1112 11.38 -18.32 -22.98
C TYR A 1112 12.60 -17.76 -22.20
N THR A 1113 13.54 -18.61 -21.79
CA THR A 1113 14.77 -18.20 -21.09
C THR A 1113 16.03 -18.82 -21.69
N GLY A 1114 17.19 -18.25 -21.34
CA GLY A 1114 18.48 -18.78 -21.75
C GLY A 1114 19.65 -18.18 -20.97
N LEU A 1115 20.88 -18.57 -21.34
CA LEU A 1115 22.13 -17.94 -20.90
C LEU A 1115 22.77 -17.12 -22.02
N ASP A 1116 23.26 -15.92 -21.69
CA ASP A 1116 24.03 -15.06 -22.60
C ASP A 1116 25.51 -15.48 -22.73
N ARG A 1117 26.24 -14.78 -23.61
CA ARG A 1117 27.67 -14.97 -23.92
C ARG A 1117 28.60 -14.93 -22.68
N LYS A 1118 28.14 -14.34 -21.57
CA LYS A 1118 28.86 -14.14 -20.31
C LYS A 1118 28.34 -15.07 -19.19
N GLY A 1119 27.39 -15.96 -19.48
CA GLY A 1119 26.74 -16.85 -18.50
C GLY A 1119 25.66 -16.16 -17.65
N ARG A 1120 25.17 -14.99 -18.08
CA ARG A 1120 24.07 -14.27 -17.42
C ARG A 1120 22.74 -14.80 -17.91
N VAL A 1121 21.77 -14.94 -17.01
CA VAL A 1121 20.41 -15.37 -17.38
C VAL A 1121 19.68 -14.25 -18.13
N VAL A 1122 19.00 -14.61 -19.21
CA VAL A 1122 18.14 -13.77 -20.04
C VAL A 1122 16.75 -14.41 -20.17
N TYR A 1123 15.73 -13.58 -20.38
CA TYR A 1123 14.34 -14.00 -20.62
C TYR A 1123 13.72 -13.17 -21.75
N ARG A 1124 12.77 -13.75 -22.50
CA ARG A 1124 12.11 -13.13 -23.66
C ARG A 1124 10.61 -12.87 -23.44
N ARG A 1125 9.96 -13.62 -22.55
CA ARG A 1125 8.54 -13.54 -22.20
C ARG A 1125 8.36 -13.67 -20.68
N PRO A 1126 7.14 -13.47 -20.13
CA PRO A 1126 6.86 -13.80 -18.75
C PRO A 1126 7.13 -15.27 -18.39
N PRO A 1127 7.27 -15.59 -17.08
CA PRO A 1127 7.28 -16.96 -16.59
C PRO A 1127 6.07 -17.77 -17.10
N PRO A 1128 6.20 -19.10 -17.33
CA PRO A 1128 5.06 -19.95 -17.72
C PRO A 1128 3.89 -19.98 -16.72
N ASP A 1129 4.11 -19.61 -15.45
CA ASP A 1129 3.09 -19.53 -14.40
C ASP A 1129 2.47 -18.13 -14.22
N PHE A 1130 2.80 -17.18 -15.10
CA PHE A 1130 2.31 -15.80 -15.04
C PHE A 1130 1.12 -15.59 -15.99
N ASP A 1131 -0.07 -15.31 -15.43
CA ASP A 1131 -1.22 -14.85 -16.20
C ASP A 1131 -1.18 -13.32 -16.34
N GLN A 1132 -1.60 -12.78 -17.49
CA GLN A 1132 -1.86 -11.34 -17.59
C GLN A 1132 -3.06 -10.91 -16.73
N ARG A 1133 -3.98 -11.84 -16.43
CA ARG A 1133 -5.04 -11.61 -15.45
C ARG A 1133 -4.49 -11.46 -14.04
N ASP A 1134 -3.37 -12.09 -13.70
CA ASP A 1134 -2.72 -11.83 -12.42
C ASP A 1134 -2.33 -10.33 -12.33
N LEU A 1135 -1.88 -9.65 -13.41
CA LEU A 1135 -1.64 -8.19 -13.37
C LEU A 1135 -2.90 -7.31 -13.19
N VAL A 1136 -4.10 -7.87 -13.39
CA VAL A 1136 -5.40 -7.20 -13.35
C VAL A 1136 -6.12 -7.49 -12.02
N GLU A 1137 -5.94 -8.70 -11.48
CA GLU A 1137 -6.41 -9.15 -10.17
C GLU A 1137 -5.43 -8.84 -9.01
N LEU A 1138 -4.36 -8.04 -9.23
CA LEU A 1138 -3.31 -7.72 -8.24
C LEU A 1138 -3.32 -6.29 -7.66
#